data_AF-A0A5C5V728-F1
#
_entry.id   AF-A0A5C5V728-F1
#
_cell.length_a   1.000
_cell.length_b   1.000
_cell.length_c   1.000
_cell.angle_alpha   90.00
_cell.angle_beta   90.00
_cell.angle_gamma   90.00
#
_symmetry.space_group_name_H-M   'P 1'
#
loop_
_entity.id
_entity.type
_entity.pdbx_description
1 polymer ?
#
loop_
_entity_poly.entity_id
_entity_poly.type
_entity_poly.pdbx_seq_one_letter_code
_entity_poly.pdbx_strand_id
1 'polypeptide(L)'
;MFAAASLGDDATELGPAGATTVITGQILSPNNEPLAGVPVELAGVTTVTDAYGVFKIELPWAALPTDSLDIPVPAGDPYFDPYNTGVATIPMRRARYDATTGDSASNPLAHQNLITSFLDAGMVYGSDDHRAAALRTFVEGKLKTSAGDLLPLNDLATFPEGQQENDNAGPFDAAELFVAGDVRSNENVALTSLHTLLVREHNRLADEIKTADPALTDEQIYQQARRLVGAIVQQITYYEYLPILVGETGLSTYAGYDETVDPAISSLFSNAAYRVGHTQLFSEIQRLDEQLNSLPGGSLELRYAFFNPQAVAADGIEPYLRGLYLSQSEEIDELVISDVRNFLFGPPGAGGLDLAAINIQRGRDLGLPSYNQARIDFGLPAATSFSEISSDPAVALKLEQAYGDVDLVDIWVGGVAEDHVAGAQLGPLFQRIIADQFARARDGDRYYFENGQFTADEMALIQSTTLTRLIERNTSITGMNENAFLLNGGAAAPAANVTLATETSSDYRTTDGQGNNQIDPTAGAANDNLAHNFTVSYGDDYFSPAGADRPSTREISNTVMDQSASVPNSAGTSGFFVFWGQLLDHDLDLTPGGVTNDLNMDGTDYVDAVTGATYELASDKVSLMLGHEVYSGAKNVMLEPIKLTKNETGSHNLFAHFSGEIQTLGQTQSFAISVSEEDFQLHSEAILLGWKVTATGGGSFDPAAVQIFDSQGQPVAAEVVWQDAPTGDNSSYMLAWLAPGEYDVRVAGQGSTTGSFVVHAYLPSDHRGDGTVDVLDLINVLDRISAQRHDVDGVDYYRAEADLNGDGVLSQADVDLLVDNVRNATTLDPIFLSLQLDPESDTGEIGDGITSTSLVHLCGVAPVGSMVAFDVNGDGIIDGQVIAGEYENGASYHYDALLMEGENRLRVNVTDEFGQSLTRQMTLTLDRIAPHVVATGPTSNGLVVSANTSDFTIEVQLNESAPLADILAAITVIGNISGVVTPLNPRWIDATRTFRFDLDGSLPDTSFSVLLGSAFTDPAGNPFTPYGFSFRRAVVFGDNAYSQVLAAGIEYFQKIGGSVYFSSEFASQVLTLIELIESESLEAESARDDEVDLVFAEQEGLEEPLG
;
A
#
# COMPACT_ATOMS: atom_id res chain seq x y z
N MET A 1 -8.87 -42.43 -0.82
CA MET A 1 -7.54 -42.94 -0.43
C MET A 1 -6.57 -41.81 -0.72
N PHE A 2 -6.24 -41.01 0.28
CA PHE A 2 -5.36 -39.85 0.14
C PHE A 2 -3.92 -40.28 0.34
N ALA A 3 -3.06 -40.02 -0.65
CA ALA A 3 -1.62 -40.09 -0.48
C ALA A 3 -1.14 -38.70 -0.07
N ALA A 4 -0.72 -38.56 1.20
CA ALA A 4 0.03 -37.40 1.64
C ALA A 4 1.36 -37.36 0.87
N ALA A 5 1.54 -36.36 0.01
CA ALA A 5 2.85 -36.02 -0.50
C ALA A 5 3.63 -35.36 0.64
N SER A 6 4.70 -36.00 1.08
CA SER A 6 5.64 -35.45 2.05
C SER A 6 6.35 -34.23 1.45
N LEU A 7 6.14 -33.05 2.03
CA LEU A 7 7.07 -31.93 1.90
C LEU A 7 8.43 -32.40 2.48
N GLY A 8 9.51 -32.19 1.73
CA GLY A 8 10.81 -32.81 1.98
C GLY A 8 11.50 -32.35 3.26
N ASP A 9 12.06 -33.32 4.01
CA ASP A 9 12.81 -33.21 5.27
C ASP A 9 14.19 -32.49 5.17
N ASP A 10 14.45 -31.63 4.18
CA ASP A 10 15.82 -31.12 3.90
C ASP A 10 16.08 -29.66 4.36
N ALA A 11 15.38 -29.16 5.39
CA ALA A 11 15.66 -27.85 6.00
C ALA A 11 16.44 -27.98 7.34
N THR A 12 17.62 -28.63 7.33
CA THR A 12 18.45 -28.78 8.55
C THR A 12 19.72 -27.92 8.56
N GLU A 13 19.92 -27.04 7.56
CA GLU A 13 21.02 -26.08 7.55
C GLU A 13 20.47 -24.65 7.46
N LEU A 14 20.59 -23.88 8.55
CA LEU A 14 20.40 -22.43 8.53
C LEU A 14 21.37 -21.84 7.50
N GLY A 15 20.85 -21.12 6.50
CA GLY A 15 21.67 -20.38 5.55
C GLY A 15 22.58 -19.36 6.25
N PRO A 16 23.67 -18.91 5.60
CA PRO A 16 24.53 -17.88 6.17
C PRO A 16 23.74 -16.60 6.46
N ALA A 17 24.08 -15.91 7.55
CA ALA A 17 23.50 -14.61 7.90
C ALA A 17 23.51 -13.65 6.69
N GLY A 18 22.35 -13.06 6.39
CA GLY A 18 22.16 -12.18 5.23
C GLY A 18 21.72 -12.86 3.93
N ALA A 19 21.40 -14.16 3.93
CA ALA A 19 20.77 -14.81 2.78
C ALA A 19 19.33 -14.29 2.58
N THR A 20 19.01 -13.81 1.37
CA THR A 20 17.64 -13.41 1.00
C THR A 20 16.77 -14.63 0.78
N THR A 21 15.58 -14.61 1.37
CA THR A 21 14.56 -15.63 1.12
C THR A 21 13.71 -15.18 -0.05
N VAL A 22 13.50 -16.04 -1.03
CA VAL A 22 12.65 -15.72 -2.18
C VAL A 22 11.40 -16.57 -2.12
N ILE A 23 10.24 -15.93 -2.14
CA ILE A 23 8.94 -16.59 -2.23
C ILE A 23 8.29 -16.22 -3.56
N THR A 24 7.92 -17.24 -4.33
CA THR A 24 7.14 -17.07 -5.55
C THR A 24 5.82 -17.83 -5.44
N GLY A 25 4.74 -17.20 -5.89
CA GLY A 25 3.41 -17.80 -5.93
C GLY A 25 2.58 -17.24 -7.07
N GLN A 26 1.39 -17.80 -7.26
CA GLN A 26 0.44 -17.35 -8.25
C GLN A 26 -0.92 -17.09 -7.58
N ILE A 27 -1.57 -16.00 -7.96
CA ILE A 27 -2.91 -15.63 -7.53
C ILE A 27 -3.86 -15.80 -8.72
N LEU A 28 -4.91 -16.58 -8.48
CA LEU A 28 -5.97 -16.83 -9.43
C LEU A 28 -7.30 -16.35 -8.86
N SER A 29 -8.21 -15.98 -9.76
CA SER A 29 -9.62 -15.88 -9.45
C SER A 29 -10.16 -17.26 -9.06
N PRO A 30 -11.32 -17.34 -8.39
CA PRO A 30 -11.98 -18.61 -8.11
C PRO A 30 -12.34 -19.39 -9.37
N ASN A 31 -12.43 -18.71 -10.52
CA ASN A 31 -12.64 -19.29 -11.85
C ASN A 31 -11.33 -19.68 -12.55
N ASN A 32 -10.20 -19.72 -11.81
CA ASN A 32 -8.84 -20.00 -12.29
C ASN A 32 -8.27 -19.00 -13.31
N GLU A 33 -8.81 -17.78 -13.37
CA GLU A 33 -8.23 -16.71 -14.20
C GLU A 33 -7.04 -16.08 -13.47
N PRO A 34 -5.87 -15.89 -14.10
CA PRO A 34 -4.77 -15.19 -13.46
C PRO A 34 -5.11 -13.73 -13.17
N LEU A 35 -4.82 -13.28 -11.95
CA LEU A 35 -5.13 -11.91 -11.52
C LEU A 35 -3.87 -11.05 -11.55
N ALA A 36 -3.76 -10.18 -12.54
CA ALA A 36 -2.64 -9.27 -12.72
C ALA A 36 -2.79 -7.98 -11.89
N GLY A 37 -1.67 -7.42 -11.45
CA GLY A 37 -1.64 -6.15 -10.72
C GLY A 37 -2.23 -6.23 -9.31
N VAL A 38 -2.34 -7.42 -8.73
CA VAL A 38 -2.76 -7.65 -7.34
C VAL A 38 -1.57 -7.40 -6.42
N PRO A 39 -1.61 -6.40 -5.54
CA PRO A 39 -0.65 -6.25 -4.47
C PRO A 39 -0.60 -7.48 -3.54
N VAL A 40 0.60 -7.91 -3.24
CA VAL A 40 0.90 -9.03 -2.36
C VAL A 40 1.92 -8.55 -1.36
N GLU A 41 1.56 -8.50 -0.09
CA GLU A 41 2.46 -8.15 1.01
C GLU A 41 2.81 -9.40 1.82
N LEU A 42 4.09 -9.56 2.13
CA LEU A 42 4.55 -10.54 3.10
C LEU A 42 5.52 -9.88 4.06
N ALA A 43 5.22 -9.93 5.35
CA ALA A 43 6.09 -9.40 6.39
C ALA A 43 6.57 -7.96 6.12
N GLY A 44 5.67 -7.08 5.67
CA GLY A 44 5.97 -5.69 5.33
C GLY A 44 6.62 -5.47 3.97
N VAL A 45 6.85 -6.51 3.16
CA VAL A 45 7.41 -6.39 1.81
C VAL A 45 6.31 -6.64 0.78
N THR A 46 5.98 -5.61 0.01
CA THR A 46 4.95 -5.67 -1.04
C THR A 46 5.54 -5.88 -2.44
N THR A 47 4.85 -6.67 -3.26
CA THR A 47 5.03 -6.76 -4.72
C THR A 47 3.67 -6.74 -5.40
N VAL A 48 3.62 -6.66 -6.72
CA VAL A 48 2.38 -6.89 -7.51
C VAL A 48 2.52 -8.15 -8.34
N THR A 49 1.39 -8.82 -8.60
CA THR A 49 1.34 -9.92 -9.57
C THR A 49 1.53 -9.43 -11.00
N ASP A 50 2.20 -10.24 -11.82
CA ASP A 50 2.34 -10.00 -13.26
C ASP A 50 1.08 -10.39 -14.06
N ALA A 51 1.16 -10.31 -15.40
CA ALA A 51 0.06 -10.66 -16.30
C ALA A 51 -0.42 -12.13 -16.18
N TYR A 52 0.39 -13.00 -15.57
CA TYR A 52 0.08 -14.41 -15.31
C TYR A 52 -0.33 -14.64 -13.86
N GLY A 53 -0.65 -13.58 -13.11
CA GLY A 53 -0.99 -13.67 -11.69
C GLY A 53 0.18 -14.08 -10.80
N VAL A 54 1.41 -14.08 -11.31
CA VAL A 54 2.59 -14.56 -10.57
C VAL A 54 3.23 -13.41 -9.81
N PHE A 55 3.56 -13.65 -8.55
CA PHE A 55 4.32 -12.71 -7.72
C PHE A 55 5.66 -13.32 -7.27
N LYS A 56 6.61 -12.44 -6.95
CA LYS A 56 7.91 -12.80 -6.38
C LYS A 56 8.29 -11.79 -5.31
N ILE A 57 8.39 -12.24 -4.07
CA ILE A 57 8.85 -11.43 -2.93
C ILE A 57 10.25 -11.91 -2.54
N GLU A 58 11.19 -10.98 -2.44
CA GLU A 58 12.50 -11.21 -1.83
C GLU A 58 12.46 -10.63 -0.42
N LEU A 59 12.38 -11.51 0.58
CA LEU A 59 12.37 -11.12 1.99
C LEU A 59 13.80 -10.90 2.49
N PRO A 60 14.11 -9.74 3.07
CA PRO A 60 15.27 -9.59 3.91
C PRO A 60 15.11 -10.44 5.18
N TRP A 61 16.21 -10.82 5.80
CA TRP A 61 16.20 -11.60 7.04
C TRP A 61 15.35 -10.95 8.15
N ALA A 62 15.30 -9.62 8.19
CA ALA A 62 14.53 -8.85 9.18
C ALA A 62 13.00 -8.92 8.97
N ALA A 63 12.55 -9.48 7.85
CA ALA A 63 11.15 -9.76 7.56
C ALA A 63 10.81 -11.26 7.80
N LEU A 64 11.73 -12.04 8.35
CA LEU A 64 11.44 -13.43 8.70
C LEU A 64 10.59 -13.51 9.97
N PRO A 65 9.60 -14.43 10.02
CA PRO A 65 8.75 -14.55 11.19
C PRO A 65 9.50 -14.97 12.44
N THR A 66 9.07 -14.44 13.57
CA THR A 66 9.62 -14.72 14.89
C THR A 66 8.73 -15.70 15.66
N ASP A 67 9.31 -16.55 16.50
CA ASP A 67 8.58 -17.55 17.30
C ASP A 67 7.42 -16.94 18.10
N SER A 68 6.32 -17.70 18.24
CA SER A 68 5.27 -17.36 19.20
C SER A 68 5.81 -17.45 20.63
N LEU A 69 5.41 -16.47 21.44
CA LEU A 69 5.71 -16.34 22.86
C LEU A 69 4.42 -15.96 23.61
N ASP A 70 3.33 -16.64 23.26
CA ASP A 70 2.00 -16.41 23.82
C ASP A 70 2.01 -16.47 25.35
N ILE A 71 1.23 -15.58 25.98
CA ILE A 71 1.09 -15.52 27.44
C ILE A 71 -0.07 -16.42 27.86
N PRO A 72 0.17 -17.45 28.68
CA PRO A 72 -0.90 -18.31 29.18
C PRO A 72 -1.86 -17.55 30.09
N VAL A 73 -3.16 -17.61 29.78
CA VAL A 73 -4.21 -16.98 30.60
C VAL A 73 -4.68 -17.95 31.68
N PRO A 74 -4.76 -17.53 32.96
CA PRO A 74 -5.32 -18.35 34.02
C PRO A 74 -6.76 -18.77 33.72
N ALA A 75 -7.10 -20.03 34.02
CA ALA A 75 -8.44 -20.55 33.81
C ALA A 75 -9.50 -19.71 34.56
N GLY A 76 -10.52 -19.24 33.84
CA GLY A 76 -11.58 -18.42 34.40
C GLY A 76 -11.20 -16.96 34.61
N ASP A 77 -10.12 -16.47 33.99
CA ASP A 77 -9.81 -15.03 33.93
C ASP A 77 -11.04 -14.26 33.42
N PRO A 78 -11.53 -13.24 34.16
CA PRO A 78 -12.80 -12.59 33.85
C PRO A 78 -12.80 -11.81 32.53
N TYR A 79 -11.63 -11.49 31.98
CA TYR A 79 -11.49 -10.71 30.75
C TYR A 79 -11.08 -11.57 29.56
N PHE A 80 -10.13 -12.49 29.76
CA PHE A 80 -9.51 -13.26 28.67
C PHE A 80 -9.95 -14.74 28.62
N ASP A 81 -10.50 -15.31 29.70
CA ASP A 81 -11.07 -16.67 29.72
C ASP A 81 -12.40 -16.74 30.50
N PRO A 82 -13.42 -15.91 30.18
CA PRO A 82 -14.63 -15.81 30.98
C PRO A 82 -15.47 -17.10 30.99
N TYR A 83 -15.23 -17.99 30.03
CA TYR A 83 -15.89 -19.30 29.92
C TYR A 83 -15.12 -20.43 30.60
N ASN A 84 -13.99 -20.12 31.26
CA ASN A 84 -13.17 -21.06 32.00
C ASN A 84 -12.75 -22.27 31.13
N THR A 85 -12.25 -21.98 29.93
CA THR A 85 -11.75 -22.97 28.97
C THR A 85 -10.42 -23.57 29.43
N GLY A 86 -9.60 -22.78 30.14
CA GLY A 86 -8.27 -23.17 30.60
C GLY A 86 -7.22 -23.32 29.50
N VAL A 87 -7.53 -22.88 28.27
CA VAL A 87 -6.61 -22.95 27.10
C VAL A 87 -6.40 -21.59 26.42
N ALA A 88 -7.00 -20.52 26.95
CA ALA A 88 -6.85 -19.18 26.40
C ALA A 88 -5.41 -18.66 26.55
N THR A 89 -4.96 -17.89 25.58
CA THR A 89 -3.67 -17.19 25.59
C THR A 89 -3.87 -15.74 25.16
N ILE A 90 -2.98 -14.85 25.61
CA ILE A 90 -2.81 -13.53 25.02
C ILE A 90 -1.69 -13.67 23.98
N PRO A 91 -1.95 -13.38 22.69
CA PRO A 91 -0.97 -13.61 21.63
C PRO A 91 0.21 -12.65 21.77
N MET A 92 1.42 -13.19 21.62
CA MET A 92 2.66 -12.41 21.59
C MET A 92 3.72 -13.16 20.79
N ARG A 93 4.63 -12.43 20.17
CA ARG A 93 5.81 -13.01 19.48
C ARG A 93 7.11 -12.48 20.06
N ARG A 94 8.16 -13.28 19.91
CA ARG A 94 9.54 -12.88 20.21
C ARG A 94 9.92 -11.65 19.39
N ALA A 95 10.71 -10.75 19.97
CA ALA A 95 11.19 -9.56 19.28
C ALA A 95 12.17 -9.99 18.18
N ARG A 96 12.28 -9.21 17.11
CA ARG A 96 13.34 -9.43 16.12
C ARG A 96 14.70 -9.24 16.79
N TYR A 97 15.67 -10.04 16.38
CA TYR A 97 17.00 -10.10 16.96
C TYR A 97 18.05 -10.15 15.85
N ASP A 98 19.28 -9.76 16.18
CA ASP A 98 20.41 -9.85 15.26
C ASP A 98 20.73 -11.33 14.98
N ALA A 99 20.54 -11.75 13.73
CA ALA A 99 20.76 -13.12 13.27
C ALA A 99 22.22 -13.61 13.40
N THR A 100 23.17 -12.72 13.69
CA THR A 100 24.58 -13.07 13.98
C THR A 100 24.83 -13.38 15.45
N THR A 101 23.81 -13.28 16.30
CA THR A 101 23.86 -13.51 17.75
C THR A 101 22.97 -14.68 18.17
N GLY A 102 23.04 -15.09 19.45
CA GLY A 102 22.19 -16.15 19.99
C GLY A 102 22.64 -17.56 19.60
N ASP A 103 23.94 -17.78 19.38
CA ASP A 103 24.50 -19.09 19.05
C ASP A 103 25.26 -19.76 20.22
N SER A 104 25.59 -19.01 21.26
CA SER A 104 26.38 -19.47 22.40
C SER A 104 26.31 -18.53 23.59
N ALA A 105 26.63 -19.01 24.80
CA ALA A 105 26.67 -18.18 26.01
C ALA A 105 27.68 -17.01 25.94
N SER A 106 28.68 -17.10 25.06
CA SER A 106 29.64 -16.00 24.79
C SER A 106 29.14 -14.98 23.77
N ASN A 107 28.05 -15.28 23.08
CA ASN A 107 27.41 -14.45 22.06
C ASN A 107 25.88 -14.61 22.20
N PRO A 108 25.31 -14.19 23.35
CA PRO A 108 23.88 -14.32 23.60
C PRO A 108 23.08 -13.47 22.61
N LEU A 109 21.81 -13.83 22.43
CA LEU A 109 20.88 -13.17 21.54
C LEU A 109 20.80 -11.66 21.85
N ALA A 110 21.03 -10.84 20.84
CA ALA A 110 20.97 -9.38 20.92
C ALA A 110 19.86 -8.85 20.01
N HIS A 111 19.34 -7.68 20.37
CA HIS A 111 18.26 -7.03 19.66
C HIS A 111 18.72 -5.68 19.15
N GLN A 112 18.33 -5.33 17.93
CA GLN A 112 18.67 -4.05 17.34
C GLN A 112 17.78 -2.94 17.90
N ASN A 113 18.34 -1.75 18.02
CA ASN A 113 17.58 -0.52 18.13
C ASN A 113 17.40 0.04 16.72
N LEU A 114 16.17 0.10 16.20
CA LEU A 114 15.95 0.58 14.82
C LEU A 114 16.17 2.09 14.64
N ILE A 115 16.27 2.84 15.74
CA ILE A 115 16.51 4.29 15.74
C ILE A 115 17.84 4.62 16.45
N THR A 116 18.27 5.88 16.36
CA THR A 116 19.52 6.30 17.00
C THR A 116 19.38 6.25 18.53
N SER A 117 20.48 6.03 19.25
CA SER A 117 20.51 6.02 20.72
C SER A 117 20.70 7.42 21.33
N PHE A 118 20.65 8.47 20.52
CA PHE A 118 20.93 9.83 20.94
C PHE A 118 19.63 10.64 21.08
N LEU A 119 19.57 11.54 22.07
CA LEU A 119 18.52 12.55 22.13
C LEU A 119 18.77 13.64 21.08
N ASP A 120 18.44 13.37 19.83
CA ASP A 120 18.73 14.24 18.70
C ASP A 120 17.50 14.70 17.92
N ALA A 121 16.31 14.45 18.47
CA ALA A 121 15.03 14.72 17.87
C ALA A 121 14.75 13.91 16.59
N GLY A 122 15.35 12.72 16.45
CA GLY A 122 14.98 11.71 15.47
C GLY A 122 13.47 11.42 15.44
N MET A 123 12.74 11.54 16.55
CA MET A 123 11.27 11.42 16.55
C MET A 123 10.55 12.51 15.74
N VAL A 124 11.24 13.61 15.39
CA VAL A 124 10.79 14.66 14.46
C VAL A 124 11.35 14.46 13.05
N TYR A 125 12.63 14.07 12.95
CA TYR A 125 13.38 14.11 11.69
C TYR A 125 13.57 12.77 10.98
N GLY A 126 13.29 11.65 11.64
CA GLY A 126 13.62 10.31 11.17
C GLY A 126 15.03 9.87 11.59
N SER A 127 15.26 8.55 11.55
CA SER A 127 16.56 7.92 11.83
C SER A 127 17.24 7.38 10.57
N ASP A 128 16.70 7.69 9.39
CA ASP A 128 17.25 7.33 8.09
C ASP A 128 17.01 8.45 7.06
N ASP A 129 17.87 8.51 6.04
CA ASP A 129 17.83 9.57 5.04
C ASP A 129 16.55 9.57 4.19
N HIS A 130 15.90 8.41 4.00
CA HIS A 130 14.68 8.31 3.21
C HIS A 130 13.51 8.97 3.96
N ARG A 131 13.27 8.60 5.22
CA ARG A 131 12.25 9.23 6.08
C ARG A 131 12.51 10.72 6.25
N ALA A 132 13.76 11.11 6.52
CA ALA A 132 14.12 12.52 6.67
C ALA A 132 13.89 13.34 5.41
N ALA A 133 14.22 12.80 4.23
CA ALA A 133 13.94 13.45 2.95
C ALA A 133 12.43 13.55 2.69
N ALA A 134 11.68 12.48 2.96
CA ALA A 134 10.24 12.42 2.74
C ALA A 134 9.46 13.49 3.53
N LEU A 135 9.93 13.82 4.75
CA LEU A 135 9.31 14.81 5.64
C LEU A 135 9.62 16.26 5.26
N ARG A 136 10.57 16.53 4.35
CA ARG A 136 11.00 17.89 3.99
C ARG A 136 10.23 18.46 2.81
N THR A 137 10.03 19.77 2.80
CA THR A 137 9.52 20.49 1.62
C THR A 137 10.62 20.80 0.61
N PHE A 138 11.88 20.79 1.03
CA PHE A 138 13.05 21.32 0.31
C PHE A 138 12.88 22.79 -0.12
N VAL A 139 12.04 23.53 0.61
CA VAL A 139 11.80 24.95 0.44
C VAL A 139 11.97 25.66 1.78
N GLU A 140 12.90 26.61 1.82
CA GLU A 140 13.19 27.45 3.00
C GLU A 140 13.54 26.68 4.28
N GLY A 141 14.04 25.45 4.12
CA GLY A 141 14.46 24.57 5.20
C GLY A 141 13.32 23.99 6.02
N LYS A 142 12.09 23.93 5.48
CA LYS A 142 10.88 23.54 6.22
C LYS A 142 10.55 22.05 6.14
N LEU A 143 9.83 21.57 7.15
CA LEU A 143 9.14 20.29 7.16
C LEU A 143 7.72 20.43 6.59
N LYS A 144 7.23 19.37 5.96
CA LYS A 144 5.86 19.26 5.44
C LYS A 144 4.85 19.33 6.59
N THR A 145 3.70 19.93 6.32
CA THR A 145 2.56 19.99 7.24
C THR A 145 1.26 19.78 6.46
N SER A 146 0.21 19.34 7.14
CA SER A 146 -1.16 19.34 6.61
C SER A 146 -1.94 20.56 7.08
N ALA A 147 -3.26 20.60 6.83
CA ALA A 147 -4.11 21.71 7.20
C ALA A 147 -4.07 21.99 8.72
N GLY A 148 -3.96 23.27 9.10
CA GLY A 148 -3.84 23.66 10.51
C GLY A 148 -2.44 23.53 11.10
N ASP A 149 -1.41 23.44 10.25
CA ASP A 149 -0.01 23.20 10.66
C ASP A 149 0.11 21.95 11.55
N LEU A 150 -0.65 20.92 11.19
CA LEU A 150 -0.56 19.57 11.74
C LEU A 150 0.53 18.78 11.00
N LEU A 151 0.90 17.61 11.52
CA LEU A 151 1.77 16.67 10.81
C LEU A 151 1.24 16.37 9.39
N PRO A 152 2.11 16.03 8.43
CA PRO A 152 1.69 15.63 7.09
C PRO A 152 0.82 14.37 7.15
N LEU A 153 -0.23 14.29 6.31
CA LEU A 153 -1.03 13.09 6.12
C LEU A 153 -0.31 12.12 5.19
N ASN A 154 -0.47 10.82 5.42
CA ASN A 154 0.18 9.77 4.66
C ASN A 154 -0.51 9.46 3.31
N ASP A 155 -0.97 10.50 2.62
CA ASP A 155 -1.65 10.39 1.33
C ASP A 155 -0.67 10.57 0.15
N LEU A 156 -1.08 10.10 -1.03
CA LEU A 156 -0.27 10.23 -2.26
C LEU A 156 -0.14 11.69 -2.74
N ALA A 157 -0.95 12.61 -2.21
CA ALA A 157 -0.80 14.04 -2.51
C ALA A 157 0.42 14.63 -1.77
N THR A 158 0.67 14.17 -0.54
CA THR A 158 1.79 14.60 0.32
C THR A 158 3.05 13.78 0.06
N PHE A 159 2.88 12.49 -0.25
CA PHE A 159 3.96 11.53 -0.54
C PHE A 159 3.73 10.85 -1.91
N PRO A 160 4.05 11.53 -3.03
CA PRO A 160 3.79 11.02 -4.37
C PRO A 160 4.63 9.80 -4.75
N GLU A 161 5.72 9.53 -4.02
CA GLU A 161 6.60 8.36 -4.23
C GLU A 161 6.10 7.11 -3.49
N GLY A 162 5.06 7.24 -2.67
CA GLY A 162 4.48 6.14 -1.90
C GLY A 162 4.18 6.54 -0.45
N GLN A 163 3.22 5.85 0.15
CA GLN A 163 2.92 6.00 1.57
C GLN A 163 4.13 5.60 2.41
N GLN A 164 4.29 6.28 3.53
CA GLN A 164 5.37 6.06 4.49
C GLN A 164 4.95 5.02 5.53
N GLU A 165 5.89 4.22 6.00
CA GLU A 165 5.65 3.24 7.07
C GLU A 165 5.13 3.92 8.34
N ASN A 166 4.09 3.37 8.93
CA ASN A 166 3.57 3.80 10.22
C ASN A 166 3.18 2.55 11.00
N ASP A 167 3.67 2.45 12.22
CA ASP A 167 3.10 1.53 13.18
C ASP A 167 1.78 2.11 13.69
N ASN A 168 1.02 1.32 14.46
CA ASN A 168 -0.08 1.86 15.25
C ASN A 168 -1.23 2.47 14.42
N ALA A 169 -1.52 1.88 13.25
CA ALA A 169 -2.56 2.35 12.32
C ALA A 169 -4.00 2.26 12.89
N GLY A 170 -4.24 1.31 13.80
CA GLY A 170 -5.60 1.05 14.29
C GLY A 170 -6.54 0.61 13.17
N PRO A 171 -7.84 0.96 13.22
CA PRO A 171 -8.81 0.59 12.20
C PRO A 171 -8.83 1.54 10.98
N PHE A 172 -7.88 2.47 10.87
CA PHE A 172 -7.89 3.52 9.85
C PHE A 172 -7.05 3.17 8.64
N ASP A 173 -7.45 3.67 7.47
CA ASP A 173 -6.67 3.54 6.25
C ASP A 173 -5.31 4.23 6.40
N ALA A 174 -4.27 3.67 5.77
CA ALA A 174 -2.92 4.24 5.83
C ALA A 174 -2.90 5.73 5.46
N ALA A 175 -3.74 6.17 4.51
CA ALA A 175 -3.82 7.55 4.04
C ALA A 175 -4.36 8.55 5.09
N GLU A 176 -5.04 8.06 6.11
CA GLU A 176 -5.63 8.84 7.19
C GLU A 176 -4.68 9.06 8.37
N LEU A 177 -3.52 8.42 8.35
CA LEU A 177 -2.51 8.52 9.41
C LEU A 177 -1.62 9.75 9.23
N PHE A 178 -1.13 10.31 10.33
CA PHE A 178 -0.07 11.31 10.30
C PHE A 178 1.30 10.67 10.11
N VAL A 179 2.26 11.41 9.56
CA VAL A 179 3.65 10.96 9.39
C VAL A 179 4.58 11.90 10.15
N ALA A 180 5.40 11.37 11.05
CA ALA A 180 6.47 12.08 11.75
C ALA A 180 7.83 11.38 11.56
N GLY A 181 8.89 11.82 12.25
CA GLY A 181 10.19 11.14 12.22
C GLY A 181 10.13 9.69 12.71
N ASP A 182 9.45 9.47 13.84
CA ASP A 182 9.19 8.14 14.39
C ASP A 182 7.88 7.55 13.84
N VAL A 183 7.86 6.23 13.61
CA VAL A 183 6.74 5.50 12.99
C VAL A 183 5.54 5.30 13.94
N ARG A 184 5.73 5.53 15.24
CA ARG A 184 4.69 5.32 16.27
C ARG A 184 3.97 6.62 16.63
N SER A 185 4.12 7.70 15.87
CA SER A 185 3.54 9.03 16.18
C SER A 185 2.02 9.07 16.29
N ASN A 186 1.32 8.04 15.79
CA ASN A 186 -0.13 7.89 15.86
C ASN A 186 -0.60 7.04 17.05
N GLU A 187 0.30 6.60 17.93
CA GLU A 187 -0.06 5.72 19.05
C GLU A 187 -1.20 6.29 19.87
N ASN A 188 -1.13 7.56 20.27
CA ASN A 188 -2.22 8.25 20.96
C ASN A 188 -2.24 9.75 20.65
N VAL A 189 -3.39 10.38 20.84
CA VAL A 189 -3.62 11.81 20.51
C VAL A 189 -2.67 12.78 21.24
N ALA A 190 -2.20 12.43 22.44
CA ALA A 190 -1.28 13.28 23.21
C ALA A 190 0.12 13.27 22.59
N LEU A 191 0.59 12.10 22.18
CA LEU A 191 1.85 11.94 21.47
C LEU A 191 1.83 12.65 20.12
N THR A 192 0.80 12.43 19.29
CA THR A 192 0.63 13.13 18.00
C THR A 192 0.66 14.66 18.18
N SER A 193 0.07 15.17 19.26
CA SER A 193 0.08 16.60 19.60
C SER A 193 1.49 17.12 19.91
N LEU A 194 2.32 16.35 20.62
CA LEU A 194 3.69 16.73 20.94
C LEU A 194 4.63 16.65 19.72
N HIS A 195 4.48 15.66 18.84
CA HIS A 195 5.21 15.63 17.56
C HIS A 195 4.86 16.87 16.71
N THR A 196 3.57 17.21 16.61
CA THR A 196 3.12 18.40 15.88
C THR A 196 3.74 19.67 16.47
N LEU A 197 3.79 19.79 17.81
CA LEU A 197 4.38 20.94 18.49
C LEU A 197 5.85 21.16 18.10
N LEU A 198 6.64 20.08 17.98
CA LEU A 198 8.05 20.17 17.60
C LEU A 198 8.24 20.49 16.10
N VAL A 199 7.37 19.98 15.22
CA VAL A 199 7.37 20.37 13.79
C VAL A 199 7.04 21.85 13.62
N ARG A 200 6.07 22.38 14.39
CA ARG A 200 5.78 23.82 14.42
C ARG A 200 6.99 24.63 14.88
N GLU A 201 7.70 24.16 15.91
CA GLU A 201 8.92 24.83 16.37
C GLU A 201 10.03 24.85 15.32
N HIS A 202 10.23 23.74 14.61
CA HIS A 202 11.19 23.67 13.51
C HIS A 202 10.86 24.71 12.43
N ASN A 203 9.61 24.73 11.95
CA ASN A 203 9.20 25.65 10.88
C ASN A 203 9.27 27.12 11.33
N ARG A 204 8.96 27.41 12.60
CA ARG A 204 9.13 28.75 13.20
C ARG A 204 10.61 29.18 13.21
N LEU A 205 11.50 28.30 13.65
CA LEU A 205 12.95 28.57 13.64
C LEU A 205 13.48 28.74 12.21
N ALA A 206 13.04 27.93 11.26
CA ALA A 206 13.41 28.06 9.85
C ALA A 206 13.03 29.44 9.29
N ASP A 207 11.84 29.95 9.60
CA ASP A 207 11.40 31.30 9.23
C ASP A 207 12.26 32.41 9.87
N GLU A 208 12.62 32.26 11.14
CA GLU A 208 13.46 33.23 11.83
C GLU A 208 14.90 33.23 11.29
N ILE A 209 15.47 32.06 11.02
CA ILE A 209 16.80 31.90 10.41
C ILE A 209 16.81 32.51 9.01
N LYS A 210 15.78 32.22 8.19
CA LYS A 210 15.65 32.79 6.84
C LYS A 210 15.52 34.31 6.87
N THR A 211 14.80 34.84 7.86
CA THR A 211 14.63 36.29 8.05
C THR A 211 15.94 36.94 8.48
N ALA A 212 16.70 36.29 9.36
CA ALA A 212 17.99 36.77 9.85
C ALA A 212 19.06 36.78 8.75
N ASP A 213 19.12 35.73 7.92
CA ASP A 213 20.01 35.67 6.76
C ASP A 213 19.33 35.07 5.52
N PRO A 214 18.79 35.94 4.63
CA PRO A 214 18.13 35.50 3.40
C PRO A 214 19.04 34.77 2.41
N ALA A 215 20.37 34.83 2.57
CA ALA A 215 21.33 34.21 1.65
C ALA A 215 21.55 32.71 1.91
N LEU A 216 21.12 32.19 3.06
CA LEU A 216 21.23 30.77 3.39
C LEU A 216 20.41 29.90 2.42
N THR A 217 20.96 28.73 2.08
CA THR A 217 20.28 27.71 1.29
C THR A 217 19.23 26.98 2.12
N ASP A 218 18.31 26.27 1.45
CA ASP A 218 17.34 25.36 2.11
C ASP A 218 18.02 24.45 3.14
N GLU A 219 19.06 23.73 2.69
CA GLU A 219 19.82 22.80 3.52
C GLU A 219 20.45 23.48 4.75
N GLN A 220 21.04 24.66 4.58
CA GLN A 220 21.66 25.39 5.70
C GLN A 220 20.63 25.85 6.73
N ILE A 221 19.41 26.18 6.30
CA ILE A 221 18.32 26.57 7.20
C ILE A 221 17.77 25.34 7.93
N TYR A 222 17.49 24.26 7.17
CA TYR A 222 17.01 23.00 7.72
C TYR A 222 17.95 22.47 8.82
N GLN A 223 19.25 22.40 8.55
CA GLN A 223 20.22 21.88 9.51
C GLN A 223 20.39 22.79 10.74
N GLN A 224 20.30 24.12 10.57
CA GLN A 224 20.33 25.06 11.70
C GLN A 224 19.07 24.95 12.57
N ALA A 225 17.89 24.79 11.97
CA ALA A 225 16.65 24.55 12.71
C ALA A 225 16.67 23.18 13.41
N ARG A 226 17.10 22.12 12.71
CA ARG A 226 17.24 20.75 13.23
C ARG A 226 18.11 20.70 14.49
N ARG A 227 19.32 21.26 14.45
CA ARG A 227 20.23 21.27 15.62
C ARG A 227 19.66 22.04 16.81
N LEU A 228 18.93 23.14 16.58
CA LEU A 228 18.33 23.94 17.65
C LEU A 228 17.17 23.19 18.32
N VAL A 229 16.33 22.53 17.54
CA VAL A 229 15.25 21.68 18.08
C VAL A 229 15.82 20.52 18.90
N GLY A 230 16.84 19.82 18.40
CA GLY A 230 17.53 18.77 19.17
C GLY A 230 18.08 19.30 20.50
N ALA A 231 18.73 20.47 20.50
CA ALA A 231 19.22 21.11 21.72
C ALA A 231 18.10 21.55 22.68
N ILE A 232 16.95 21.99 22.16
CA ILE A 232 15.77 22.33 22.98
C ILE A 232 15.20 21.07 23.65
N VAL A 233 15.10 19.95 22.93
CA VAL A 233 14.66 18.66 23.49
C VAL A 233 15.62 18.20 24.59
N GLN A 234 16.94 18.28 24.34
CA GLN A 234 17.96 17.99 25.35
C GLN A 234 17.84 18.90 26.58
N GLN A 235 17.66 20.22 26.38
CA GLN A 235 17.50 21.17 27.49
C GLN A 235 16.30 20.84 28.37
N ILE A 236 15.11 20.67 27.78
CA ILE A 236 13.88 20.35 28.52
C ILE A 236 14.07 19.01 29.27
N THR A 237 14.68 18.03 28.63
CA THR A 237 14.88 16.70 29.21
C THR A 237 15.84 16.72 30.40
N TYR A 238 17.05 17.24 30.22
CA TYR A 238 18.08 17.21 31.27
C TYR A 238 17.84 18.21 32.41
N TYR A 239 17.12 19.31 32.15
CA TYR A 239 16.99 20.41 33.12
C TYR A 239 15.57 20.65 33.65
N GLU A 240 14.53 20.06 33.05
CA GLU A 240 13.16 20.08 33.62
C GLU A 240 12.62 18.69 33.95
N TYR A 241 12.75 17.72 33.05
CA TYR A 241 12.15 16.38 33.20
C TYR A 241 12.93 15.47 34.15
N LEU A 242 14.22 15.21 33.87
CA LEU A 242 15.04 14.29 34.66
C LEU A 242 15.21 14.70 36.13
N PRO A 243 15.36 15.98 36.51
CA PRO A 243 15.43 16.38 37.91
C PRO A 243 14.18 16.01 38.73
N ILE A 244 13.01 15.89 38.08
CA ILE A 244 11.79 15.37 38.72
C ILE A 244 11.87 13.84 38.80
N LEU A 245 12.19 13.16 37.68
CA LEU A 245 12.17 11.70 37.59
C LEU A 245 13.24 11.03 38.48
N VAL A 246 14.52 11.36 38.27
CA VAL A 246 15.66 10.75 39.00
C VAL A 246 16.09 11.58 40.21
N GLY A 247 15.52 12.77 40.41
CA GLY A 247 15.89 13.71 41.47
C GLY A 247 17.08 14.61 41.09
N GLU A 248 17.12 15.80 41.69
CA GLU A 248 18.12 16.88 41.45
C GLU A 248 19.59 16.45 41.54
N THR A 249 19.88 15.36 42.24
CA THR A 249 21.24 14.82 42.43
C THR A 249 21.41 13.41 41.89
N GLY A 250 20.39 12.87 41.23
CA GLY A 250 20.38 11.53 40.65
C GLY A 250 21.29 11.41 39.43
N LEU A 251 21.43 12.49 38.66
CA LEU A 251 22.32 12.57 37.50
C LEU A 251 23.58 13.40 37.83
N SER A 252 24.75 12.95 37.36
CA SER A 252 26.00 13.69 37.50
C SER A 252 25.97 15.01 36.72
N THR A 253 26.74 16.02 37.13
CA THR A 253 26.94 17.23 36.32
C THR A 253 27.75 16.90 35.07
N TYR A 254 27.38 17.48 33.92
CA TYR A 254 28.09 17.28 32.66
C TYR A 254 29.58 17.68 32.79
N ALA A 255 30.47 16.76 32.41
CA ALA A 255 31.92 16.93 32.52
C ALA A 255 32.60 17.22 31.17
N GLY A 256 31.82 17.28 30.08
CA GLY A 256 32.31 17.32 28.71
C GLY A 256 32.12 15.98 27.98
N TYR A 257 32.19 16.03 26.65
CA TYR A 257 32.08 14.86 25.79
C TYR A 257 33.25 13.89 26.02
N ASP A 258 32.95 12.60 26.13
CA ASP A 258 33.89 11.51 26.28
C ASP A 258 33.65 10.46 25.18
N GLU A 259 34.53 10.45 24.17
CA GLU A 259 34.48 9.50 23.04
C GLU A 259 34.63 8.03 23.46
N THR A 260 35.07 7.75 24.70
CA THR A 260 35.19 6.38 25.23
C THR A 260 33.91 5.83 25.84
N VAL A 261 32.89 6.68 26.01
CA VAL A 261 31.56 6.27 26.49
C VAL A 261 30.78 5.65 25.33
N ASP A 262 30.27 4.45 25.56
CA ASP A 262 29.31 3.80 24.67
C ASP A 262 27.90 4.39 24.92
N PRO A 263 27.29 5.09 23.94
CA PRO A 263 25.98 5.71 24.09
C PRO A 263 24.82 4.74 23.86
N ALA A 264 25.05 3.52 23.36
CA ALA A 264 24.00 2.60 22.94
C ALA A 264 22.97 2.34 24.06
N ILE A 265 21.68 2.34 23.72
CA ILE A 265 20.61 2.08 24.70
C ILE A 265 20.75 0.68 25.27
N SER A 266 20.73 0.55 26.59
CA SER A 266 20.72 -0.75 27.26
C SER A 266 19.35 -1.41 27.12
N SER A 267 19.30 -2.71 26.83
CA SER A 267 18.02 -3.44 26.81
C SER A 267 17.33 -3.47 28.17
N LEU A 268 18.09 -3.32 29.27
CA LEU A 268 17.52 -3.17 30.62
C LEU A 268 16.79 -1.82 30.79
N PHE A 269 17.32 -0.77 30.17
CA PHE A 269 16.70 0.55 30.18
C PHE A 269 15.40 0.52 29.36
N SER A 270 15.48 0.17 28.08
CA SER A 270 14.33 0.25 27.15
C SER A 270 13.22 -0.76 27.47
N ASN A 271 13.59 -1.98 27.87
CA ASN A 271 12.62 -3.06 28.04
C ASN A 271 12.24 -3.37 29.49
N ALA A 272 12.74 -2.58 30.45
CA ALA A 272 12.28 -2.62 31.84
C ALA A 272 12.20 -1.24 32.48
N ALA A 273 13.33 -0.57 32.73
CA ALA A 273 13.36 0.59 33.60
C ALA A 273 12.57 1.79 33.06
N TYR A 274 12.67 2.09 31.76
CA TYR A 274 11.99 3.24 31.15
C TYR A 274 10.51 2.98 30.83
N ARG A 275 10.02 1.75 31.05
CA ARG A 275 8.59 1.40 31.00
C ARG A 275 7.79 1.86 32.22
N VAL A 276 8.40 2.60 33.14
CA VAL A 276 7.71 3.27 34.26
C VAL A 276 6.59 4.20 33.79
N GLY A 277 6.68 4.76 32.58
CA GLY A 277 5.62 5.60 32.01
C GLY A 277 4.25 4.90 31.94
N HIS A 278 4.22 3.57 31.80
CA HIS A 278 2.98 2.80 31.71
C HIS A 278 2.16 2.79 33.01
N THR A 279 2.78 3.05 34.16
CA THR A 279 2.09 3.12 35.46
C THR A 279 1.47 4.51 35.69
N GLN A 280 1.94 5.51 34.94
CA GLN A 280 1.54 6.91 35.11
C GLN A 280 0.32 7.31 34.26
N LEU A 281 -0.12 6.41 33.37
CA LEU A 281 -1.25 6.63 32.48
C LEU A 281 -2.55 6.80 33.26
N PHE A 282 -3.39 7.73 32.82
CA PHE A 282 -4.70 8.01 33.40
C PHE A 282 -5.80 7.76 32.36
N SER A 283 -6.99 7.34 32.83
CA SER A 283 -8.04 6.80 31.95
C SER A 283 -8.72 7.81 31.02
N GLU A 284 -8.57 9.13 31.22
CA GLU A 284 -9.27 10.15 30.43
C GLU A 284 -8.36 11.30 29.99
N ILE A 285 -8.25 11.53 28.68
CA ILE A 285 -7.61 12.71 28.10
C ILE A 285 -8.66 13.81 27.92
N GLN A 286 -8.51 14.89 28.69
CA GLN A 286 -9.42 16.03 28.61
C GLN A 286 -9.25 16.81 27.30
N ARG A 287 -10.38 17.26 26.74
CA ARG A 287 -10.45 18.07 25.52
C ARG A 287 -11.04 19.44 25.86
N LEU A 288 -10.22 20.48 25.91
CA LEU A 288 -10.61 21.78 26.49
C LEU A 288 -10.49 22.95 25.51
N ASP A 289 -11.55 23.76 25.42
CA ASP A 289 -11.53 25.02 24.68
C ASP A 289 -10.65 26.10 25.36
N GLU A 290 -10.56 27.28 24.75
CA GLU A 290 -9.81 28.43 25.28
C GLU A 290 -10.32 28.96 26.63
N GLN A 291 -11.57 28.67 26.98
CA GLN A 291 -12.20 29.05 28.25
C GLN A 291 -12.18 27.91 29.27
N LEU A 292 -11.47 26.82 28.97
CA LEU A 292 -11.37 25.61 29.77
C LEU A 292 -12.69 24.85 29.95
N ASN A 293 -13.63 25.02 29.01
CA ASN A 293 -14.81 24.16 28.94
C ASN A 293 -14.50 22.93 28.08
N SER A 294 -15.15 21.81 28.39
CA SER A 294 -15.08 20.60 27.57
C SER A 294 -15.63 20.85 26.16
N LEU A 295 -14.92 20.35 25.14
CA LEU A 295 -15.44 20.31 23.77
C LEU A 295 -16.68 19.39 23.65
N PRO A 296 -17.49 19.54 22.58
CA PRO A 296 -18.53 18.58 22.26
C PRO A 296 -17.99 17.14 22.23
N GLY A 297 -18.70 16.22 22.91
CA GLY A 297 -18.25 14.84 23.11
C GLY A 297 -17.45 14.61 24.39
N GLY A 298 -17.01 15.65 25.11
CA GLY A 298 -16.33 15.52 26.40
C GLY A 298 -14.89 15.03 26.31
N SER A 299 -14.35 14.54 27.44
CA SER A 299 -13.05 13.86 27.52
C SER A 299 -13.04 12.59 26.66
N LEU A 300 -11.87 12.21 26.19
CA LEU A 300 -11.66 10.96 25.47
C LEU A 300 -11.10 9.92 26.44
N GLU A 301 -11.77 8.76 26.60
CA GLU A 301 -11.18 7.65 27.36
C GLU A 301 -9.92 7.17 26.64
N LEU A 302 -8.86 6.84 27.39
CA LEU A 302 -7.55 6.49 26.83
C LEU A 302 -7.65 5.34 25.81
N ARG A 303 -8.52 4.35 26.09
CA ARG A 303 -8.80 3.23 25.17
C ARG A 303 -9.30 3.65 23.78
N TYR A 304 -9.95 4.81 23.66
CA TYR A 304 -10.43 5.38 22.38
C TYR A 304 -9.51 6.49 21.84
N ALA A 305 -8.52 6.90 22.63
CA ALA A 305 -7.47 7.83 22.24
C ALA A 305 -6.32 7.14 21.51
N PHE A 306 -6.17 5.82 21.70
CA PHE A 306 -5.20 5.04 20.96
C PHE A 306 -5.55 4.96 19.47
N PHE A 307 -4.54 5.11 18.62
CA PHE A 307 -4.60 4.94 17.17
C PHE A 307 -5.69 5.78 16.50
N ASN A 308 -5.98 6.97 17.03
CA ASN A 308 -7.08 7.82 16.58
C ASN A 308 -6.58 9.17 16.03
N PRO A 309 -5.91 9.18 14.87
CA PRO A 309 -5.40 10.41 14.26
C PRO A 309 -6.52 11.38 13.86
N GLN A 310 -7.71 10.87 13.53
CA GLN A 310 -8.87 11.66 13.16
C GLN A 310 -9.32 12.62 14.26
N ALA A 311 -9.17 12.23 15.53
CA ALA A 311 -9.49 13.11 16.66
C ALA A 311 -8.58 14.36 16.71
N VAL A 312 -7.29 14.23 16.35
CA VAL A 312 -6.35 15.36 16.25
C VAL A 312 -6.58 16.16 14.98
N ALA A 313 -6.86 15.49 13.85
CA ALA A 313 -7.20 16.15 12.59
C ALA A 313 -8.45 17.06 12.72
N ALA A 314 -9.44 16.63 13.50
CA ALA A 314 -10.67 17.38 13.74
C ALA A 314 -10.51 18.54 14.74
N ASP A 315 -9.86 18.28 15.88
CA ASP A 315 -9.83 19.23 17.00
C ASP A 315 -8.60 20.15 17.02
N GLY A 316 -7.55 19.82 16.27
CA GLY A 316 -6.21 20.39 16.44
C GLY A 316 -5.52 19.89 17.72
N ILE A 317 -4.39 20.49 18.09
CA ILE A 317 -3.57 20.01 19.22
C ILE A 317 -3.86 20.76 20.53
N GLU A 318 -4.30 22.02 20.44
CA GLU A 318 -4.47 22.89 21.59
C GLU A 318 -5.45 22.35 22.65
N PRO A 319 -6.59 21.72 22.28
CA PRO A 319 -7.49 21.14 23.28
C PRO A 319 -6.88 20.04 24.12
N TYR A 320 -6.06 19.18 23.51
CA TYR A 320 -5.36 18.09 24.19
C TYR A 320 -4.22 18.64 25.05
N LEU A 321 -3.44 19.61 24.55
CA LEU A 321 -2.37 20.25 25.32
C LEU A 321 -2.90 20.95 26.59
N ARG A 322 -4.08 21.61 26.53
CA ARG A 322 -4.74 22.15 27.74
C ARG A 322 -5.19 21.04 28.69
N GLY A 323 -5.66 19.91 28.16
CA GLY A 323 -6.01 18.75 28.95
C GLY A 323 -4.82 18.16 29.70
N LEU A 324 -3.70 17.91 29.00
CA LEU A 324 -2.46 17.41 29.60
C LEU A 324 -1.91 18.35 30.68
N TYR A 325 -2.05 19.66 30.48
CA TYR A 325 -1.65 20.65 31.46
C TYR A 325 -2.43 20.57 32.78
N LEU A 326 -3.71 20.18 32.73
CA LEU A 326 -4.61 20.19 33.89
C LEU A 326 -4.87 18.79 34.49
N SER A 327 -4.56 17.72 33.75
CA SER A 327 -4.62 16.36 34.26
C SER A 327 -3.40 16.04 35.13
N GLN A 328 -3.65 15.44 36.29
CA GLN A 328 -2.60 14.84 37.11
C GLN A 328 -2.32 13.44 36.60
N SER A 329 -1.04 13.06 36.52
CA SER A 329 -0.68 11.67 36.19
C SER A 329 -1.00 10.73 37.35
N GLU A 330 -1.13 9.44 37.04
CA GLU A 330 -1.08 8.39 38.05
C GLU A 330 0.36 8.25 38.60
N GLU A 331 0.51 7.56 39.72
CA GLU A 331 1.78 7.38 40.43
C GLU A 331 2.76 6.45 39.66
N ILE A 332 4.07 6.62 39.91
CA ILE A 332 5.04 5.58 39.53
C ILE A 332 5.03 4.51 40.63
N ASP A 333 4.16 3.52 40.50
CA ASP A 333 4.04 2.40 41.44
C ASP A 333 3.78 1.08 40.69
N GLU A 334 3.46 0.00 41.40
CA GLU A 334 3.22 -1.29 40.75
C GLU A 334 1.90 -1.38 39.97
N LEU A 335 1.05 -0.36 40.03
CA LEU A 335 -0.32 -0.40 39.53
C LEU A 335 -0.39 0.09 38.08
N VAL A 336 -1.32 -0.51 37.32
CA VAL A 336 -1.58 -0.15 35.93
C VAL A 336 -3.08 -0.08 35.71
N ILE A 337 -3.54 1.01 35.10
CA ILE A 337 -4.96 1.24 34.81
C ILE A 337 -5.56 0.16 33.90
N SER A 338 -6.84 -0.14 34.11
CA SER A 338 -7.55 -1.20 33.38
C SER A 338 -7.59 -0.97 31.86
N ASP A 339 -7.58 0.28 31.41
CA ASP A 339 -7.59 0.65 29.99
C ASP A 339 -6.44 0.03 29.19
N VAL A 340 -5.25 -0.12 29.78
CA VAL A 340 -4.09 -0.76 29.14
C VAL A 340 -3.76 -2.15 29.72
N ARG A 341 -4.30 -2.50 30.89
CA ARG A 341 -4.12 -3.82 31.52
C ARG A 341 -5.11 -4.89 31.02
N ASN A 342 -6.31 -4.49 30.57
CA ASN A 342 -7.36 -5.43 30.15
C ASN A 342 -7.99 -5.11 28.79
N PHE A 343 -7.80 -3.90 28.26
CA PHE A 343 -8.46 -3.44 27.03
C PHE A 343 -7.51 -2.85 26.00
N LEU A 344 -6.20 -3.10 26.13
CA LEU A 344 -5.22 -2.58 25.18
C LEU A 344 -5.60 -3.10 23.77
N PHE A 345 -6.11 -2.20 22.93
CA PHE A 345 -6.51 -2.44 21.54
C PHE A 345 -7.69 -3.40 21.29
N GLY A 346 -8.64 -3.57 22.22
CA GLY A 346 -9.86 -4.35 21.95
C GLY A 346 -11.05 -4.06 22.87
N PRO A 347 -12.30 -4.20 22.39
CA PRO A 347 -13.48 -3.97 23.22
C PRO A 347 -13.64 -5.07 24.29
N PRO A 348 -14.30 -4.76 25.44
CA PRO A 348 -14.54 -5.74 26.50
C PRO A 348 -15.22 -7.01 25.99
N GLY A 349 -14.60 -8.18 26.25
CA GLY A 349 -15.13 -9.50 25.85
C GLY A 349 -14.74 -9.97 24.45
N ALA A 350 -14.00 -9.16 23.69
CA ALA A 350 -13.44 -9.54 22.37
C ALA A 350 -11.92 -9.80 22.39
N GLY A 351 -11.30 -9.85 23.58
CA GLY A 351 -9.87 -10.21 23.73
C GLY A 351 -8.90 -9.11 23.31
N GLY A 352 -8.89 -7.97 24.02
CA GLY A 352 -7.79 -6.99 23.94
C GLY A 352 -6.46 -7.57 24.43
N LEU A 353 -5.53 -6.72 24.85
CA LEU A 353 -4.23 -7.14 25.38
C LEU A 353 -4.03 -6.66 26.83
N ASP A 354 -3.00 -7.21 27.49
CA ASP A 354 -2.52 -6.80 28.81
C ASP A 354 -1.10 -6.23 28.67
N LEU A 355 -0.97 -4.90 28.68
CA LEU A 355 0.33 -4.22 28.53
C LEU A 355 1.31 -4.61 29.64
N ALA A 356 0.82 -4.81 30.87
CA ALA A 356 1.66 -5.19 31.99
C ALA A 356 2.21 -6.61 31.82
N ALA A 357 1.36 -7.57 31.43
CA ALA A 357 1.80 -8.92 31.12
C ALA A 357 2.78 -8.97 29.94
N ILE A 358 2.56 -8.14 28.91
CA ILE A 358 3.46 -7.99 27.76
C ILE A 358 4.81 -7.38 28.17
N ASN A 359 4.85 -6.37 29.05
CA ASN A 359 6.11 -5.80 29.55
C ASN A 359 6.96 -6.87 30.24
N ILE A 360 6.35 -7.66 31.12
CA ILE A 360 7.05 -8.74 31.84
C ILE A 360 7.52 -9.81 30.84
N GLN A 361 6.66 -10.22 29.90
CA GLN A 361 6.98 -11.27 28.93
C GLN A 361 8.05 -10.82 27.93
N ARG A 362 8.06 -9.54 27.54
CA ARG A 362 9.12 -8.94 26.70
C ARG A 362 10.44 -8.87 27.46
N GLY A 363 10.43 -8.55 28.75
CA GLY A 363 11.64 -8.65 29.58
C GLY A 363 12.20 -10.07 29.62
N ARG A 364 11.33 -11.09 29.69
CA ARG A 364 11.75 -12.51 29.62
C ARG A 364 12.28 -12.88 28.23
N ASP A 365 11.63 -12.42 27.18
CA ASP A 365 12.03 -12.63 25.78
C ASP A 365 13.45 -12.13 25.48
N LEU A 366 13.81 -10.95 26.01
CA LEU A 366 15.11 -10.29 25.84
C LEU A 366 16.16 -10.75 26.86
N GLY A 367 15.89 -11.81 27.62
CA GLY A 367 16.86 -12.37 28.56
C GLY A 367 17.19 -11.45 29.73
N LEU A 368 16.27 -10.55 30.14
CA LEU A 368 16.53 -9.64 31.27
C LEU A 368 16.70 -10.41 32.59
N PRO A 369 17.60 -9.96 33.49
CA PRO A 369 17.85 -10.58 34.78
C PRO A 369 16.64 -10.51 35.71
N SER A 370 16.68 -11.30 36.79
CA SER A 370 15.77 -11.07 37.92
C SER A 370 16.08 -9.71 38.58
N TYR A 371 15.11 -9.19 39.31
CA TYR A 371 15.24 -7.97 40.10
C TYR A 371 16.49 -7.99 41.00
N ASN A 372 16.73 -9.09 41.73
CA ASN A 372 17.88 -9.19 42.63
C ASN A 372 19.21 -9.26 41.89
N GLN A 373 19.27 -9.94 40.73
CA GLN A 373 20.48 -9.96 39.92
C GLN A 373 20.78 -8.57 39.35
N ALA A 374 19.77 -7.84 38.87
CA ALA A 374 19.92 -6.47 38.40
C ALA A 374 20.40 -5.53 39.52
N ARG A 375 19.91 -5.69 40.76
CA ARG A 375 20.42 -4.95 41.91
C ARG A 375 21.91 -5.17 42.12
N ILE A 376 22.37 -6.42 42.05
CA ILE A 376 23.78 -6.76 42.19
C ILE A 376 24.61 -6.11 41.07
N ASP A 377 24.14 -6.20 39.83
CA ASP A 377 24.81 -5.62 38.65
C ASP A 377 25.00 -4.09 38.80
N PHE A 378 24.01 -3.40 39.39
CA PHE A 378 24.05 -1.96 39.64
C PHE A 378 24.58 -1.56 41.04
N GLY A 379 25.23 -2.50 41.74
CA GLY A 379 25.93 -2.26 43.00
C GLY A 379 25.02 -2.03 44.21
N LEU A 380 23.78 -2.48 44.14
CA LEU A 380 22.81 -2.50 45.24
C LEU A 380 22.79 -3.89 45.91
N PRO A 381 22.48 -3.97 47.22
CA PRO A 381 22.29 -5.26 47.88
C PRO A 381 21.01 -5.93 47.36
N ALA A 382 21.07 -7.24 47.07
CA ALA A 382 19.89 -8.05 46.81
C ALA A 382 18.91 -7.97 48.01
N ALA A 383 17.61 -7.89 47.71
CA ALA A 383 16.56 -7.96 48.70
C ALA A 383 16.42 -9.39 49.22
N THR A 384 16.40 -9.55 50.53
CA THR A 384 16.28 -10.87 51.20
C THR A 384 14.84 -11.20 51.61
N SER A 385 13.92 -10.26 51.43
CA SER A 385 12.49 -10.44 51.67
C SER A 385 11.68 -9.43 50.85
N PHE A 386 10.40 -9.72 50.59
CA PHE A 386 9.51 -8.82 49.85
C PHE A 386 9.31 -7.45 50.53
N SER A 387 9.41 -7.39 51.86
CA SER A 387 9.35 -6.13 52.62
C SER A 387 10.59 -5.24 52.47
N GLU A 388 11.67 -5.75 51.87
CA GLU A 388 12.84 -4.93 51.49
C GLU A 388 12.69 -4.34 50.08
N ILE A 389 11.71 -4.80 49.30
CA ILE A 389 11.34 -4.19 48.01
C ILE A 389 10.41 -2.99 48.28
N SER A 390 9.29 -3.23 48.98
CA SER A 390 8.32 -2.19 49.32
C SER A 390 8.06 -2.12 50.82
N SER A 391 7.99 -0.91 51.37
CA SER A 391 7.58 -0.69 52.76
C SER A 391 6.08 -0.85 52.98
N ASP A 392 5.27 -0.87 51.90
CA ASP A 392 3.85 -1.18 51.98
C ASP A 392 3.64 -2.69 52.18
N PRO A 393 3.09 -3.11 53.35
CA PRO A 393 2.87 -4.53 53.62
C PRO A 393 1.87 -5.20 52.67
N ALA A 394 0.97 -4.44 52.02
CA ALA A 394 0.03 -4.98 51.04
C ALA A 394 0.75 -5.32 49.72
N VAL A 395 1.64 -4.44 49.26
CA VAL A 395 2.46 -4.67 48.06
C VAL A 395 3.42 -5.84 48.28
N ALA A 396 4.13 -5.85 49.42
CA ALA A 396 5.01 -6.96 49.78
C ALA A 396 4.28 -8.32 49.83
N LEU A 397 3.04 -8.34 50.34
CA LEU A 397 2.21 -9.55 50.37
C LEU A 397 1.77 -9.98 48.97
N LYS A 398 1.38 -9.06 48.09
CA LYS A 398 1.04 -9.37 46.68
C LYS A 398 2.24 -9.96 45.93
N LEU A 399 3.43 -9.40 46.12
CA LEU A 399 4.66 -9.94 45.55
C LEU A 399 4.96 -11.34 46.07
N GLU A 400 4.80 -11.59 47.37
CA GLU A 400 4.96 -12.92 47.97
C GLU A 400 3.93 -13.92 47.42
N GLN A 401 2.68 -13.49 47.23
CA GLN A 401 1.63 -14.32 46.64
C GLN A 401 1.92 -14.69 45.18
N ALA A 402 2.43 -13.74 44.39
CA ALA A 402 2.76 -13.96 43.00
C ALA A 402 4.00 -14.86 42.84
N TYR A 403 5.12 -14.52 43.49
CA TYR A 403 6.42 -15.13 43.22
C TYR A 403 6.83 -16.24 44.19
N GLY A 404 6.38 -16.20 45.45
CA GLY A 404 6.78 -17.12 46.51
C GLY A 404 8.24 -17.01 46.97
N ASP A 405 9.17 -16.68 46.08
CA ASP A 405 10.59 -16.42 46.33
C ASP A 405 11.01 -15.04 45.79
N VAL A 406 11.72 -14.26 46.59
CA VAL A 406 12.17 -12.90 46.25
C VAL A 406 13.16 -12.90 45.08
N ASP A 407 13.92 -13.98 44.90
CA ASP A 407 14.91 -14.10 43.82
C ASP A 407 14.28 -14.31 42.42
N LEU A 408 12.97 -14.64 42.36
CA LEU A 408 12.24 -14.87 41.12
C LEU A 408 11.54 -13.61 40.56
N VAL A 409 11.54 -12.50 41.31
CA VAL A 409 10.85 -11.27 40.91
C VAL A 409 11.42 -10.76 39.59
N ASP A 410 10.55 -10.57 38.59
CA ASP A 410 10.94 -9.96 37.31
C ASP A 410 11.36 -8.51 37.53
N ILE A 411 12.41 -8.05 36.85
CA ILE A 411 13.00 -6.73 37.09
C ILE A 411 12.00 -5.58 36.99
N TRP A 412 11.08 -5.60 36.02
CA TRP A 412 10.10 -4.54 35.87
C TRP A 412 9.19 -4.43 37.09
N VAL A 413 8.64 -5.57 37.52
CA VAL A 413 7.74 -5.68 38.69
C VAL A 413 8.44 -5.23 39.97
N GLY A 414 9.67 -5.71 40.20
CA GLY A 414 10.43 -5.33 41.39
C GLY A 414 10.83 -3.85 41.38
N GLY A 415 11.20 -3.30 40.22
CA GLY A 415 11.65 -1.91 40.08
C GLY A 415 10.54 -0.88 40.30
N VAL A 416 9.32 -1.13 39.78
CA VAL A 416 8.17 -0.24 40.02
C VAL A 416 7.59 -0.34 41.43
N ALA A 417 7.80 -1.48 42.12
CA ALA A 417 7.34 -1.70 43.49
C ALA A 417 8.28 -1.11 44.57
N GLU A 418 9.46 -0.62 44.19
CA GLU A 418 10.42 -0.04 45.13
C GLU A 418 9.91 1.28 45.74
N ASP A 419 10.15 1.47 47.04
CA ASP A 419 9.92 2.78 47.67
C ASP A 419 10.75 3.86 46.97
N HIS A 420 10.13 5.01 46.66
CA HIS A 420 10.83 6.12 45.99
C HIS A 420 12.00 6.65 46.80
N VAL A 421 13.09 6.96 46.10
CA VAL A 421 14.19 7.75 46.67
C VAL A 421 13.69 9.16 46.95
N ALA A 422 14.01 9.70 48.13
CA ALA A 422 13.55 11.02 48.54
C ALA A 422 13.92 12.10 47.52
N GLY A 423 12.89 12.78 46.96
CA GLY A 423 13.06 13.82 45.96
C GLY A 423 13.18 13.32 44.51
N ALA A 424 13.02 12.02 44.27
CA ALA A 424 12.87 11.40 42.96
C ALA A 424 11.48 10.75 42.84
N GLN A 425 11.15 10.23 41.66
CA GLN A 425 9.92 9.46 41.40
C GLN A 425 10.18 7.97 41.21
N LEU A 426 11.41 7.54 41.50
CA LEU A 426 11.89 6.18 41.23
C LEU A 426 12.48 5.54 42.48
N GLY A 427 12.37 4.22 42.54
CA GLY A 427 13.12 3.40 43.47
C GLY A 427 14.63 3.39 43.19
N PRO A 428 15.47 2.94 44.15
CA PRO A 428 16.92 2.92 44.02
C PRO A 428 17.46 2.22 42.77
N LEU A 429 16.85 1.12 42.31
CA LEU A 429 17.32 0.36 41.14
C LEU A 429 17.04 1.13 39.86
N PHE A 430 15.79 1.52 39.64
CA PHE A 430 15.39 2.23 38.41
C PHE A 430 16.00 3.63 38.32
N GLN A 431 16.19 4.32 39.45
CA GLN A 431 16.97 5.56 39.48
C GLN A 431 18.39 5.35 38.93
N ARG A 432 19.08 4.25 39.29
CA ARG A 432 20.43 3.97 38.80
C ARG A 432 20.47 3.61 37.32
N ILE A 433 19.56 2.77 36.85
CA ILE A 433 19.52 2.34 35.45
C ILE A 433 19.21 3.52 34.54
N ILE A 434 18.20 4.32 34.90
CA ILE A 434 17.79 5.49 34.11
C ILE A 434 18.89 6.58 34.15
N ALA A 435 19.45 6.89 35.33
CA ALA A 435 20.53 7.86 35.42
C ALA A 435 21.80 7.43 34.67
N ASP A 436 22.14 6.13 34.68
CA ASP A 436 23.26 5.60 33.89
C ASP A 436 23.01 5.80 32.39
N GLN A 437 21.84 5.40 31.88
CA GLN A 437 21.54 5.53 30.46
C GLN A 437 21.57 6.98 29.97
N PHE A 438 20.91 7.90 30.68
CA PHE A 438 20.93 9.32 30.32
C PHE A 438 22.31 9.94 30.49
N ALA A 439 23.13 9.49 31.45
CA ALA A 439 24.53 9.93 31.53
C ALA A 439 25.33 9.46 30.30
N ARG A 440 25.18 8.20 29.86
CA ARG A 440 25.87 7.68 28.66
C ARG A 440 25.41 8.38 27.39
N ALA A 441 24.10 8.58 27.22
CA ALA A 441 23.54 9.29 26.08
C ALA A 441 23.99 10.77 26.03
N ARG A 442 24.22 11.41 27.17
CA ARG A 442 24.76 12.78 27.25
C ARG A 442 26.26 12.84 27.01
N ASP A 443 27.02 12.04 27.75
CA ASP A 443 28.47 12.14 27.83
C ASP A 443 29.12 11.53 26.57
N GLY A 444 28.48 10.54 25.94
CA GLY A 444 28.90 9.93 24.67
C GLY A 444 28.38 10.64 23.41
N ASP A 445 27.66 11.75 23.54
CA ASP A 445 27.11 12.51 22.41
C ASP A 445 28.01 13.70 22.02
N ARG A 446 28.67 13.61 20.86
CA ARG A 446 29.51 14.70 20.32
C ARG A 446 28.69 15.95 20.01
N TYR A 447 27.41 15.80 19.67
CA TYR A 447 26.47 16.90 19.41
C TYR A 447 25.59 17.21 20.62
N TYR A 448 25.98 16.86 21.85
CA TYR A 448 25.31 17.36 23.04
C TYR A 448 25.39 18.89 23.08
N PHE A 449 24.30 19.56 23.45
CA PHE A 449 24.20 21.00 23.24
C PHE A 449 25.25 21.82 24.00
N GLU A 450 25.71 21.35 25.16
CA GLU A 450 26.76 22.02 25.94
C GLU A 450 28.18 21.78 25.40
N ASN A 451 28.35 20.95 24.36
CA ASN A 451 29.65 20.62 23.76
C ASN A 451 30.16 21.70 22.75
N GLY A 452 29.91 22.98 23.02
CA GLY A 452 30.57 24.10 22.34
C GLY A 452 30.19 24.37 20.88
N GLN A 453 29.07 23.80 20.37
CA GLN A 453 28.61 23.96 18.98
C GLN A 453 27.68 25.17 18.72
N PHE A 454 27.21 25.82 19.79
CA PHE A 454 26.24 26.93 19.71
C PHE A 454 26.90 28.27 20.06
N THR A 455 26.43 29.33 19.40
CA THR A 455 26.79 30.71 19.75
C THR A 455 26.22 31.09 21.12
N ALA A 456 26.69 32.21 21.68
CA ALA A 456 26.17 32.70 22.96
C ALA A 456 24.66 33.04 22.92
N ASP A 457 24.18 33.57 21.79
CA ASP A 457 22.77 33.91 21.63
C ASP A 457 21.89 32.66 21.45
N GLU A 458 22.36 31.68 20.67
CA GLU A 458 21.67 30.38 20.55
C GLU A 458 21.64 29.64 21.89
N MET A 459 22.75 29.64 22.64
CA MET A 459 22.79 29.03 23.97
C MET A 459 21.82 29.71 24.94
N ALA A 460 21.69 31.05 24.87
CA ALA A 460 20.71 31.78 25.66
C ALA A 460 19.25 31.42 25.27
N LEU A 461 18.98 31.21 23.97
CA LEU A 461 17.68 30.71 23.52
C LEU A 461 17.41 29.30 24.06
N ILE A 462 18.37 28.38 23.90
CA ILE A 462 18.25 26.99 24.34
C ILE A 462 17.98 26.96 25.84
N GLN A 463 18.89 27.51 26.67
CA GLN A 463 18.80 27.48 28.13
C GLN A 463 17.57 28.21 28.68
N SER A 464 17.00 29.16 27.93
CA SER A 464 15.76 29.82 28.31
C SER A 464 14.51 29.09 27.82
N THR A 465 14.60 28.08 26.97
CA THR A 465 13.42 27.36 26.49
C THR A 465 13.01 26.30 27.51
N THR A 466 11.82 26.47 28.09
CA THR A 466 11.11 25.43 28.86
C THR A 466 10.00 24.81 28.02
N LEU A 467 9.44 23.67 28.43
CA LEU A 467 8.27 23.09 27.76
C LEU A 467 7.10 24.08 27.69
N THR A 468 6.87 24.85 28.76
CA THR A 468 5.89 25.94 28.76
C THR A 468 6.15 26.95 27.65
N ARG A 469 7.39 27.43 27.51
CA ARG A 469 7.75 28.42 26.47
C ARG A 469 7.65 27.84 25.07
N LEU A 470 7.97 26.57 24.89
CA LEU A 470 7.79 25.84 23.63
C LEU A 470 6.30 25.80 23.24
N ILE A 471 5.40 25.53 24.18
CA ILE A 471 3.95 25.51 23.95
C ILE A 471 3.42 26.91 23.64
N GLU A 472 3.73 27.91 24.47
CA GLU A 472 3.19 29.27 24.33
C GLU A 472 3.63 29.96 23.03
N ARG A 473 4.79 29.60 22.45
CA ARG A 473 5.28 30.18 21.19
C ARG A 473 4.76 29.49 19.92
N ASN A 474 4.20 28.28 20.04
CA ASN A 474 3.72 27.46 18.91
C ASN A 474 2.21 27.17 18.95
N THR A 475 1.49 27.78 19.89
CA THR A 475 0.04 27.59 20.09
C THR A 475 -0.63 28.88 20.55
N SER A 476 -1.96 28.87 20.67
CA SER A 476 -2.72 29.97 21.30
C SER A 476 -2.78 29.90 22.84
N ILE A 477 -2.15 28.89 23.46
CA ILE A 477 -2.17 28.71 24.92
C ILE A 477 -1.24 29.74 25.57
N THR A 478 -1.71 30.37 26.64
CA THR A 478 -0.95 31.39 27.38
C THR A 478 -1.21 31.30 28.88
N GLY A 479 -0.27 31.81 29.69
CA GLY A 479 -0.43 31.92 31.14
C GLY A 479 -0.18 30.61 31.88
N MET A 480 0.63 29.73 31.31
CA MET A 480 1.02 28.46 31.94
C MET A 480 2.03 28.68 33.07
N ASN A 481 2.14 27.70 33.97
CA ASN A 481 3.18 27.65 35.00
C ASN A 481 4.57 27.55 34.36
N GLU A 482 5.61 27.98 35.09
CA GLU A 482 6.99 27.98 34.59
C GLU A 482 7.48 26.60 34.13
N ASN A 483 7.08 25.56 34.86
CA ASN A 483 7.37 24.16 34.55
C ASN A 483 6.05 23.43 34.25
N ALA A 484 5.86 23.05 32.98
CA ALA A 484 4.65 22.39 32.50
C ALA A 484 4.46 20.96 33.05
N PHE A 485 5.52 20.34 33.58
CA PHE A 485 5.47 19.00 34.16
C PHE A 485 4.84 18.95 35.56
N LEU A 486 4.59 20.10 36.20
CA LEU A 486 4.04 20.18 37.55
C LEU A 486 2.75 21.02 37.58
N LEU A 487 1.71 20.51 38.24
CA LEU A 487 0.43 21.21 38.37
C LEU A 487 0.52 22.47 39.24
N ASN A 488 1.45 22.50 40.21
CA ASN A 488 1.61 23.58 41.18
C ASN A 488 2.96 24.29 41.00
N GLY A 489 3.12 25.07 39.92
CA GLY A 489 4.32 25.88 39.63
C GLY A 489 4.12 27.39 39.86
N GLY A 490 5.22 28.14 39.95
CA GLY A 490 5.18 29.60 39.85
C GLY A 490 4.79 30.05 38.43
N ALA A 491 4.27 31.27 38.28
CA ALA A 491 3.95 31.80 36.95
C ALA A 491 5.21 31.97 36.10
N ALA A 492 5.17 31.57 34.84
CA ALA A 492 6.31 31.70 33.92
C ALA A 492 6.75 33.17 33.79
N ALA A 493 8.07 33.42 33.90
CA ALA A 493 8.63 34.73 33.59
C ALA A 493 8.55 35.01 32.07
N PRO A 494 8.28 36.26 31.65
CA PRO A 494 8.18 36.61 30.23
C PRO A 494 9.48 36.27 29.49
N ALA A 495 9.34 35.70 28.29
CA ALA A 495 10.47 35.34 27.44
C ALA A 495 11.32 36.57 27.09
N ALA A 496 12.65 36.40 27.08
CA ALA A 496 13.53 37.40 26.50
C ALA A 496 13.47 37.28 24.98
N ASN A 497 13.28 38.39 24.27
CA ASN A 497 13.44 38.43 22.82
C ASN A 497 14.94 38.28 22.51
N VAL A 498 15.36 37.07 22.12
CA VAL A 498 16.71 36.79 21.63
C VAL A 498 16.66 36.80 20.10
N THR A 499 17.58 37.50 19.47
CA THR A 499 17.75 37.48 18.01
C THR A 499 18.67 36.31 17.68
N LEU A 500 18.24 35.39 16.80
CA LEU A 500 19.07 34.28 16.34
C LEU A 500 20.28 34.83 15.56
N ALA A 501 21.48 34.39 15.94
CA ALA A 501 22.68 34.58 15.14
C ALA A 501 22.73 33.49 14.06
N THR A 502 23.17 33.84 12.85
CA THR A 502 23.35 32.85 11.77
C THR A 502 24.77 32.29 11.77
N GLU A 503 24.89 30.97 11.73
CA GLU A 503 26.16 30.23 11.70
C GLU A 503 26.22 29.38 10.43
N THR A 504 27.43 29.19 9.88
CA THR A 504 27.67 28.42 8.65
C THR A 504 28.56 27.21 8.93
N SER A 505 28.28 26.50 10.02
CA SER A 505 28.92 25.19 10.25
C SER A 505 28.62 24.27 9.06
N SER A 506 29.61 23.49 8.63
CA SER A 506 29.45 22.44 7.62
C SER A 506 29.53 21.03 8.22
N ASP A 507 29.68 20.93 9.55
CA ASP A 507 29.67 19.66 10.28
C ASP A 507 28.29 19.52 10.94
N TYR A 508 27.47 18.64 10.37
CA TYR A 508 26.13 18.31 10.84
C TYR A 508 26.07 16.83 11.20
N ARG A 509 25.26 16.52 12.21
CA ARG A 509 24.96 15.13 12.58
C ARG A 509 24.28 14.42 11.40
N THR A 510 24.69 13.18 11.13
CA THR A 510 24.00 12.32 10.16
C THR A 510 22.59 11.99 10.63
N THR A 511 21.74 11.49 9.75
CA THR A 511 20.36 11.13 10.11
C THR A 511 20.30 9.87 10.98
N ASP A 512 21.20 8.93 10.71
CA ASP A 512 21.30 7.63 11.38
C ASP A 512 22.24 7.61 12.60
N GLY A 513 22.85 8.75 12.96
CA GLY A 513 23.81 8.85 14.07
C GLY A 513 25.21 8.28 13.79
N GLN A 514 25.49 7.73 12.60
CA GLN A 514 26.83 7.25 12.25
C GLN A 514 27.92 8.34 12.38
N GLY A 515 29.04 7.96 12.98
CA GLY A 515 30.17 8.85 13.21
C GLY A 515 29.96 9.89 14.33
N ASN A 516 28.92 9.74 15.15
CA ASN A 516 28.76 10.54 16.35
C ASN A 516 29.83 10.18 17.40
N ASN A 517 30.04 8.89 17.64
CA ASN A 517 31.21 8.40 18.39
C ASN A 517 32.44 8.33 17.47
N GLN A 518 33.55 8.94 17.89
CA GLN A 518 34.77 9.06 17.06
C GLN A 518 35.69 7.83 17.12
N ILE A 519 35.55 6.98 18.13
CA ILE A 519 36.31 5.74 18.30
C ILE A 519 35.61 4.59 17.57
N ASP A 520 34.29 4.47 17.77
CA ASP A 520 33.42 3.48 17.13
C ASP A 520 32.29 4.22 16.40
N PRO A 521 32.43 4.46 15.08
CA PRO A 521 31.43 5.20 14.30
C PRO A 521 30.04 4.57 14.27
N THR A 522 29.89 3.29 14.63
CA THR A 522 28.59 2.60 14.67
C THR A 522 27.91 2.65 16.03
N ALA A 523 28.63 2.98 17.11
CA ALA A 523 28.09 2.96 18.46
C ALA A 523 26.96 3.99 18.63
N GLY A 524 25.76 3.49 18.95
CA GLY A 524 24.54 4.27 19.12
C GLY A 524 23.89 4.76 17.82
N ALA A 525 24.40 4.35 16.65
CA ALA A 525 23.73 4.60 15.38
C ALA A 525 22.44 3.79 15.26
N ALA A 526 21.54 4.17 14.35
CA ALA A 526 20.36 3.39 14.03
C ALA A 526 20.76 1.98 13.54
N ASN A 527 20.02 0.96 13.98
CA ASN A 527 20.27 -0.47 13.79
C ASN A 527 21.46 -1.05 14.57
N ASP A 528 22.10 -0.28 15.44
CA ASP A 528 23.05 -0.81 16.43
C ASP A 528 22.33 -1.70 17.45
N ASN A 529 23.02 -2.67 18.03
CA ASN A 529 22.44 -3.56 19.02
C ASN A 529 22.25 -2.83 20.36
N LEU A 530 21.15 -3.14 21.04
CA LEU A 530 20.95 -2.74 22.43
C LEU A 530 22.09 -3.28 23.29
N ALA A 531 22.63 -2.43 24.15
CA ALA A 531 23.76 -2.77 25.00
C ALA A 531 23.38 -3.75 26.12
N HIS A 532 24.25 -4.73 26.36
CA HIS A 532 24.17 -5.67 27.49
C HIS A 532 25.19 -5.30 28.57
N ASN A 533 24.96 -4.20 29.27
CA ASN A 533 25.78 -3.74 30.41
C ASN A 533 25.42 -4.41 31.75
N PHE A 534 24.79 -5.59 31.70
CA PHE A 534 24.26 -6.33 32.84
C PHE A 534 24.39 -7.85 32.62
N THR A 535 24.03 -8.65 33.62
CA THR A 535 24.03 -10.11 33.53
C THR A 535 22.81 -10.59 32.71
N VAL A 536 23.05 -11.07 31.48
CA VAL A 536 22.03 -11.71 30.63
C VAL A 536 21.58 -13.05 31.22
N SER A 537 20.27 -13.34 31.19
CA SER A 537 19.64 -14.46 31.91
C SER A 537 18.70 -15.33 31.05
N TYR A 538 19.02 -15.51 29.75
CA TYR A 538 18.33 -16.50 28.92
C TYR A 538 18.31 -17.89 29.58
N GLY A 539 17.24 -18.66 29.39
CA GLY A 539 17.02 -19.94 30.07
C GLY A 539 18.07 -21.01 29.76
N ASP A 540 18.75 -20.89 28.62
CA ASP A 540 19.89 -21.71 28.17
C ASP A 540 21.20 -20.90 28.09
N ASP A 541 21.24 -19.73 28.75
CA ASP A 541 22.33 -18.74 28.75
C ASP A 541 22.53 -17.95 27.44
N TYR A 542 21.79 -18.23 26.35
CA TYR A 542 22.03 -17.50 25.09
C TYR A 542 20.83 -17.23 24.18
N PHE A 543 19.72 -17.97 24.25
CA PHE A 543 18.63 -17.84 23.28
C PHE A 543 17.23 -18.00 23.88
N SER A 544 17.00 -19.03 24.70
CA SER A 544 15.68 -19.37 25.21
C SER A 544 15.18 -18.28 26.17
N PRO A 545 13.89 -17.88 26.12
CA PRO A 545 13.34 -16.86 27.02
C PRO A 545 13.66 -17.13 28.50
N ALA A 546 13.92 -16.07 29.25
CA ALA A 546 14.22 -16.14 30.68
C ALA A 546 12.99 -16.50 31.52
N GLY A 547 13.22 -16.97 32.75
CA GLY A 547 12.17 -17.10 33.75
C GLY A 547 11.16 -18.23 33.50
N ALA A 548 11.58 -19.34 32.89
CA ALA A 548 10.74 -20.53 32.71
C ALA A 548 10.23 -21.14 34.04
N ASP A 549 10.87 -20.81 35.16
CA ASP A 549 10.50 -21.17 36.53
C ASP A 549 9.64 -20.10 37.23
N ARG A 550 9.35 -18.98 36.57
CA ARG A 550 8.52 -17.88 37.10
C ARG A 550 7.04 -18.09 36.75
N PRO A 551 6.10 -17.51 37.52
CA PRO A 551 4.67 -17.57 37.25
C PRO A 551 4.28 -16.97 35.88
N SER A 552 3.06 -17.26 35.42
CA SER A 552 2.48 -16.60 34.24
C SER A 552 2.48 -15.08 34.43
N THR A 553 2.85 -14.34 33.39
CA THR A 553 2.88 -12.87 33.44
C THR A 553 1.49 -12.27 33.61
N ARG A 554 0.44 -12.92 33.11
CA ARG A 554 -0.95 -12.53 33.36
C ARG A 554 -1.36 -12.76 34.82
N GLU A 555 -0.89 -13.84 35.45
CA GLU A 555 -1.12 -14.08 36.88
C GLU A 555 -0.45 -13.01 37.75
N ILE A 556 0.78 -12.63 37.40
CA ILE A 556 1.50 -11.52 38.06
C ILE A 556 0.76 -10.20 37.87
N SER A 557 0.36 -9.86 36.64
CA SER A 557 -0.43 -8.66 36.32
C SER A 557 -1.72 -8.58 37.16
N ASN A 558 -2.49 -9.67 37.23
CA ASN A 558 -3.72 -9.74 38.02
C ASN A 558 -3.49 -9.60 39.53
N THR A 559 -2.37 -10.11 40.05
CA THR A 559 -2.10 -10.15 41.48
C THR A 559 -1.49 -8.84 41.99
N VAL A 560 -0.50 -8.32 41.25
CA VAL A 560 0.33 -7.20 41.71
C VAL A 560 -0.22 -5.88 41.16
N MET A 561 -0.57 -5.85 39.87
CA MET A 561 -0.65 -4.61 39.08
C MET A 561 -2.06 -4.08 38.84
N ASP A 562 -3.08 -4.67 39.46
CA ASP A 562 -4.46 -4.23 39.27
C ASP A 562 -4.76 -2.90 39.98
N GLN A 563 -4.92 -1.84 39.18
CA GLN A 563 -5.37 -0.54 39.67
C GLN A 563 -6.90 -0.45 39.75
N SER A 564 -7.44 -0.69 40.95
CA SER A 564 -8.88 -0.60 41.20
C SER A 564 -9.42 0.83 41.42
N ALA A 565 -8.53 1.80 41.67
CA ALA A 565 -8.87 3.21 41.85
C ALA A 565 -7.67 4.11 41.47
N SER A 566 -7.95 5.35 41.08
CA SER A 566 -6.91 6.35 40.81
C SER A 566 -6.02 6.58 42.05
N VAL A 567 -4.72 6.59 41.82
CA VAL A 567 -3.63 6.90 42.74
C VAL A 567 -2.85 8.06 42.13
N PRO A 568 -3.31 9.32 42.35
CA PRO A 568 -2.66 10.47 41.75
C PRO A 568 -1.21 10.61 42.22
N ASN A 569 -0.32 10.93 41.29
CA ASN A 569 1.11 11.07 41.56
C ASN A 569 1.38 12.04 42.71
N SER A 570 2.14 11.59 43.70
CA SER A 570 2.39 12.31 44.96
C SER A 570 3.23 13.58 44.79
N ALA A 571 4.01 13.71 43.72
CA ALA A 571 4.74 14.92 43.37
C ALA A 571 3.90 15.96 42.61
N GLY A 572 2.68 15.60 42.20
CA GLY A 572 1.77 16.50 41.47
C GLY A 572 2.21 16.72 40.03
N THR A 573 2.77 15.70 39.38
CA THR A 573 3.13 15.75 37.96
C THR A 573 1.89 15.84 37.07
N SER A 574 2.00 16.63 36.00
CA SER A 574 0.94 16.81 35.01
C SER A 574 0.97 15.70 33.95
N GLY A 575 -0.04 15.65 33.08
CA GLY A 575 -0.06 14.75 31.92
C GLY A 575 1.13 14.95 30.98
N PHE A 576 1.72 16.15 30.92
CA PHE A 576 2.94 16.37 30.13
C PHE A 576 4.11 15.52 30.61
N PHE A 577 4.21 15.21 31.90
CA PHE A 577 5.31 14.39 32.42
C PHE A 577 5.27 12.98 31.85
N VAL A 578 4.07 12.41 31.68
CA VAL A 578 3.86 11.08 31.11
C VAL A 578 4.23 11.06 29.62
N PHE A 579 3.57 11.91 28.84
CA PHE A 579 3.69 11.87 27.38
C PHE A 579 4.99 12.47 26.86
N TRP A 580 5.69 13.31 27.65
CA TRP A 580 7.07 13.68 27.33
C TRP A 580 8.02 12.51 27.57
N GLY A 581 7.84 11.73 28.64
CA GLY A 581 8.59 10.48 28.85
C GLY A 581 8.43 9.51 27.67
N GLN A 582 7.20 9.34 27.19
CA GLN A 582 6.89 8.53 26.00
C GLN A 582 7.51 9.12 24.73
N LEU A 583 7.46 10.43 24.53
CA LEU A 583 8.09 11.08 23.38
C LEU A 583 9.62 10.85 23.35
N LEU A 584 10.27 10.80 24.53
CA LEU A 584 11.70 10.49 24.64
C LEU A 584 12.01 9.02 24.35
N ASP A 585 11.14 8.10 24.75
CA ASP A 585 11.24 6.69 24.35
C ASP A 585 11.29 6.56 22.82
N HIS A 586 10.45 7.35 22.12
CA HIS A 586 10.40 7.39 20.65
C HIS A 586 11.61 8.05 19.98
N ASP A 587 12.48 8.71 20.76
CA ASP A 587 13.74 9.29 20.28
C ASP A 587 14.95 8.40 20.61
N LEU A 588 14.84 7.58 21.66
CA LEU A 588 15.95 6.79 22.20
C LEU A 588 15.93 5.35 21.71
N ASP A 589 14.76 4.70 21.66
CA ASP A 589 14.70 3.33 21.21
C ASP A 589 13.43 2.91 20.45
N LEU A 590 13.64 1.95 19.56
CA LEU A 590 12.62 1.22 18.84
C LEU A 590 13.09 -0.23 18.75
N THR A 591 12.77 -1.01 19.77
CA THR A 591 12.99 -2.46 19.71
C THR A 591 12.01 -3.05 18.71
N PRO A 592 12.47 -3.72 17.65
CA PRO A 592 11.59 -4.22 16.62
C PRO A 592 10.64 -5.30 17.19
N GLY A 593 9.34 -5.13 16.92
CA GLY A 593 8.33 -6.14 17.22
C GLY A 593 8.60 -7.46 16.50
N GLY A 594 7.89 -8.51 16.96
CA GLY A 594 7.90 -9.80 16.27
C GLY A 594 7.13 -9.74 14.95
N VAL A 595 7.56 -10.54 13.99
CA VAL A 595 6.95 -10.60 12.65
C VAL A 595 6.14 -11.89 12.55
N THR A 596 4.94 -11.80 11.96
CA THR A 596 4.06 -12.95 11.70
C THR A 596 4.35 -13.55 10.33
N ASN A 597 3.82 -14.75 10.04
CA ASN A 597 3.88 -15.35 8.71
C ASN A 597 2.77 -14.83 7.79
N ASP A 598 2.19 -13.68 8.09
CA ASP A 598 0.99 -13.23 7.41
C ASP A 598 1.35 -12.71 6.03
N LEU A 599 0.79 -13.37 5.01
CA LEU A 599 0.79 -12.87 3.65
C LEU A 599 -0.55 -12.17 3.47
N ASN A 600 -0.51 -10.84 3.46
CA ASN A 600 -1.66 -10.03 3.16
C ASN A 600 -1.75 -9.85 1.65
N MET A 601 -2.98 -9.85 1.15
CA MET A 601 -3.26 -9.51 -0.24
C MET A 601 -4.13 -8.27 -0.22
N ASP A 602 -3.58 -7.16 -0.69
CA ASP A 602 -4.29 -5.89 -0.72
C ASP A 602 -4.77 -5.61 -2.13
N GLY A 603 -5.93 -4.96 -2.26
CA GLY A 603 -6.45 -4.51 -3.54
C GLY A 603 -7.96 -4.33 -3.50
N THR A 604 -8.53 -3.90 -4.61
CA THR A 604 -9.99 -3.93 -4.78
C THR A 604 -10.45 -5.36 -4.96
N ASP A 605 -11.55 -5.73 -4.30
CA ASP A 605 -12.21 -7.01 -4.54
C ASP A 605 -12.30 -7.33 -6.03
N TYR A 606 -12.00 -8.57 -6.38
CA TYR A 606 -12.14 -9.04 -7.74
C TYR A 606 -13.64 -9.14 -8.08
N VAL A 607 -14.11 -8.34 -9.02
CA VAL A 607 -15.48 -8.43 -9.54
C VAL A 607 -15.45 -9.19 -10.86
N ASP A 608 -16.06 -10.37 -10.89
CA ASP A 608 -16.23 -11.13 -12.13
C ASP A 608 -17.19 -10.39 -13.07
N ALA A 609 -16.66 -9.93 -14.20
CA ALA A 609 -17.38 -9.06 -15.13
C ALA A 609 -18.59 -9.72 -15.82
N VAL A 610 -18.73 -11.04 -15.72
CA VAL A 610 -19.76 -11.82 -16.42
C VAL A 610 -20.89 -12.21 -15.48
N THR A 611 -20.54 -12.65 -14.27
CA THR A 611 -21.50 -13.08 -13.24
C THR A 611 -21.88 -11.93 -12.30
N GLY A 612 -21.07 -10.88 -12.22
CA GLY A 612 -21.21 -9.79 -11.26
C GLY A 612 -20.85 -10.19 -9.82
N ALA A 613 -20.27 -11.38 -9.62
CA ALA A 613 -19.85 -11.85 -8.31
C ALA A 613 -18.57 -11.15 -7.85
N THR A 614 -18.57 -10.69 -6.60
CA THR A 614 -17.42 -10.05 -5.95
C THR A 614 -16.66 -11.09 -5.12
N TYR A 615 -15.33 -11.08 -5.20
CA TYR A 615 -14.42 -11.99 -4.52
C TYR A 615 -13.41 -11.18 -3.71
N GLU A 616 -13.30 -11.50 -2.43
CA GLU A 616 -12.46 -10.76 -1.50
C GLU A 616 -11.00 -11.18 -1.64
N LEU A 617 -10.13 -10.18 -1.68
CA LEU A 617 -8.70 -10.36 -1.46
C LEU A 617 -8.50 -10.54 0.05
N ALA A 618 -8.69 -11.76 0.56
CA ALA A 618 -8.62 -12.04 1.99
C ALA A 618 -7.16 -11.97 2.52
N SER A 619 -6.94 -11.17 3.56
CA SER A 619 -5.61 -10.94 4.19
C SER A 619 -5.11 -12.08 5.07
N ASP A 620 -5.96 -13.04 5.42
CA ASP A 620 -5.68 -14.08 6.43
C ASP A 620 -5.41 -15.49 5.84
N LYS A 621 -5.57 -15.69 4.53
CA LYS A 621 -5.63 -17.05 3.94
C LYS A 621 -4.31 -17.65 3.48
N VAL A 622 -3.23 -16.88 3.43
CA VAL A 622 -1.97 -17.38 2.85
C VAL A 622 -0.99 -17.93 3.89
N SER A 623 -1.09 -17.48 5.15
CA SER A 623 -0.21 -17.89 6.25
C SER A 623 -0.18 -19.42 6.47
N LEU A 624 -1.26 -20.12 6.08
CA LEU A 624 -1.44 -21.57 6.19
C LEU A 624 -0.64 -22.40 5.17
N MET A 625 -0.25 -21.85 4.01
CA MET A 625 0.34 -22.64 2.92
C MET A 625 1.85 -22.89 3.06
N LEU A 626 2.56 -22.10 3.89
CA LEU A 626 4.02 -22.06 3.82
C LEU A 626 4.77 -22.67 5.03
N GLY A 627 4.12 -22.98 6.16
CA GLY A 627 4.78 -23.64 7.30
C GLY A 627 5.90 -22.81 7.97
N HIS A 628 6.07 -22.95 9.29
CA HIS A 628 6.92 -22.02 10.06
C HIS A 628 8.44 -22.17 9.84
N GLU A 629 8.91 -23.34 9.36
CA GLU A 629 10.33 -23.71 9.37
C GLU A 629 11.09 -23.47 8.04
N VAL A 630 10.42 -22.99 6.98
CA VAL A 630 10.92 -23.19 5.60
C VAL A 630 11.67 -21.97 5.01
N TYR A 631 11.80 -20.85 5.71
CA TYR A 631 12.15 -19.59 5.04
C TYR A 631 13.64 -19.25 4.99
N SER A 632 14.42 -19.46 6.05
CA SER A 632 15.76 -18.85 6.13
C SER A 632 16.72 -19.34 5.04
N GLY A 633 17.02 -18.47 4.06
CA GLY A 633 17.93 -18.78 2.95
C GLY A 633 17.36 -19.70 1.86
N ALA A 634 16.04 -19.94 1.83
CA ALA A 634 15.37 -20.80 0.86
C ALA A 634 14.78 -20.05 -0.34
N LYS A 635 14.60 -20.77 -1.46
CA LYS A 635 13.79 -20.33 -2.62
C LYS A 635 12.51 -21.15 -2.65
N ASN A 636 11.47 -20.63 -2.03
CA ASN A 636 10.19 -21.32 -1.90
C ASN A 636 9.28 -20.98 -3.07
N VAL A 637 8.75 -22.02 -3.71
CA VAL A 637 7.76 -21.90 -4.79
C VAL A 637 6.47 -22.52 -4.27
N MET A 638 5.39 -21.73 -4.21
CA MET A 638 4.06 -22.28 -3.95
C MET A 638 3.63 -23.09 -5.16
N LEU A 639 3.50 -24.41 -4.97
CA LEU A 639 3.15 -25.34 -6.04
C LEU A 639 1.68 -25.27 -6.42
N GLU A 640 0.82 -24.90 -5.46
CA GLU A 640 -0.60 -24.68 -5.67
C GLU A 640 -0.89 -23.17 -5.72
N PRO A 641 -1.57 -22.67 -6.76
CA PRO A 641 -1.98 -21.26 -6.83
C PRO A 641 -2.96 -20.88 -5.72
N ILE A 642 -2.85 -19.66 -5.22
CA ILE A 642 -3.81 -19.07 -4.28
C ILE A 642 -5.05 -18.66 -5.08
N LYS A 643 -6.21 -19.24 -4.77
CA LYS A 643 -7.48 -18.83 -5.37
C LYS A 643 -8.24 -17.90 -4.44
N LEU A 644 -8.72 -16.76 -4.95
CA LEU A 644 -9.53 -15.85 -4.15
C LEU A 644 -10.84 -16.52 -3.74
N THR A 645 -11.34 -16.15 -2.57
CA THR A 645 -12.62 -16.64 -2.05
C THR A 645 -13.71 -15.58 -2.22
N LYS A 646 -14.95 -16.02 -2.42
CA LYS A 646 -16.13 -15.16 -2.65
C LYS A 646 -16.36 -14.19 -1.49
N ASN A 647 -16.52 -12.89 -1.79
CA ASN A 647 -16.82 -11.86 -0.80
C ASN A 647 -18.22 -12.12 -0.24
N GLU A 648 -18.33 -12.13 1.09
CA GLU A 648 -19.51 -12.31 1.92
C GLU A 648 -20.64 -11.25 1.78
N THR A 649 -20.76 -10.50 0.67
CA THR A 649 -21.77 -9.42 0.58
C THR A 649 -22.66 -9.27 -0.67
N GLY A 650 -22.67 -10.17 -1.68
CA GLY A 650 -23.47 -9.89 -2.91
C GLY A 650 -24.22 -11.01 -3.64
N SER A 651 -23.92 -12.29 -3.46
CA SER A 651 -24.61 -13.38 -4.18
C SER A 651 -24.31 -14.76 -3.57
N HIS A 652 -24.46 -14.90 -2.25
CA HIS A 652 -24.08 -16.12 -1.51
C HIS A 652 -24.74 -17.37 -2.04
N ASN A 653 -26.00 -17.23 -2.39
CA ASN A 653 -26.88 -18.34 -2.66
C ASN A 653 -26.75 -18.90 -4.09
N LEU A 654 -26.02 -18.24 -5.01
CA LEU A 654 -25.98 -18.65 -6.42
C LEU A 654 -25.18 -19.94 -6.61
N PHE A 655 -25.81 -20.95 -7.18
CA PHE A 655 -25.17 -22.23 -7.51
C PHE A 655 -25.19 -22.56 -9.00
N ALA A 656 -25.98 -21.85 -9.82
CA ALA A 656 -25.96 -22.06 -11.26
C ALA A 656 -26.26 -20.81 -12.09
N HIS A 657 -25.66 -20.75 -13.29
CA HIS A 657 -25.80 -19.67 -14.25
C HIS A 657 -26.21 -20.19 -15.64
N PHE A 658 -27.17 -19.51 -16.27
CA PHE A 658 -27.59 -19.79 -17.64
C PHE A 658 -27.66 -18.48 -18.41
N SER A 659 -27.09 -18.46 -19.61
CA SER A 659 -27.15 -17.30 -20.51
C SER A 659 -27.99 -17.62 -21.73
N GLY A 660 -28.77 -16.64 -22.20
CA GLY A 660 -29.68 -16.83 -23.32
C GLY A 660 -29.95 -15.55 -24.11
N GLU A 661 -30.60 -15.73 -25.26
CA GLU A 661 -30.97 -14.64 -26.16
C GLU A 661 -32.30 -14.96 -26.85
N ILE A 662 -33.28 -14.07 -26.66
CA ILE A 662 -34.55 -14.11 -27.40
C ILE A 662 -34.36 -13.32 -28.69
N GLN A 663 -34.20 -14.03 -29.81
CA GLN A 663 -33.90 -13.44 -31.12
C GLN A 663 -35.15 -13.02 -31.91
N THR A 664 -36.30 -13.68 -31.65
CA THR A 664 -37.56 -13.41 -32.36
C THR A 664 -38.73 -13.15 -31.42
N LEU A 665 -39.65 -12.25 -31.81
CA LEU A 665 -40.82 -11.89 -31.00
C LEU A 665 -41.66 -13.14 -30.68
N GLY A 666 -41.87 -13.42 -29.40
CA GLY A 666 -42.68 -14.56 -28.93
C GLY A 666 -41.93 -15.89 -28.87
N GLN A 667 -40.62 -15.89 -29.09
CA GLN A 667 -39.76 -17.04 -28.81
C GLN A 667 -39.65 -17.30 -27.30
N THR A 668 -39.56 -18.58 -26.95
CA THR A 668 -39.24 -19.05 -25.60
C THR A 668 -37.94 -19.84 -25.69
N GLN A 669 -37.01 -19.58 -24.79
CA GLN A 669 -35.80 -20.36 -24.63
C GLN A 669 -35.96 -21.31 -23.43
N SER A 670 -35.47 -22.53 -23.60
CA SER A 670 -35.61 -23.64 -22.65
C SER A 670 -34.22 -24.10 -22.20
N PHE A 671 -34.03 -24.31 -20.90
CA PHE A 671 -32.85 -24.90 -20.30
C PHE A 671 -33.27 -26.17 -19.55
N ALA A 672 -32.76 -27.32 -19.99
CA ALA A 672 -33.00 -28.58 -19.29
C ALA A 672 -32.06 -28.65 -18.08
N ILE A 673 -32.61 -29.02 -16.91
CA ILE A 673 -31.87 -29.19 -15.66
C ILE A 673 -32.28 -30.50 -14.99
N SER A 674 -31.38 -31.08 -14.21
CA SER A 674 -31.65 -32.29 -13.41
C SER A 674 -31.44 -32.02 -11.93
N VAL A 675 -32.47 -32.25 -11.11
CA VAL A 675 -32.30 -32.26 -9.64
C VAL A 675 -31.96 -33.69 -9.24
N SER A 676 -30.68 -33.95 -9.01
CA SER A 676 -30.13 -35.26 -8.70
C SER A 676 -29.68 -35.35 -7.23
N GLU A 677 -29.58 -36.57 -6.69
CA GLU A 677 -28.97 -36.81 -5.36
C GLU A 677 -27.44 -36.66 -5.37
N GLU A 678 -26.83 -36.48 -6.54
CA GLU A 678 -25.39 -36.24 -6.71
C GLU A 678 -25.06 -34.75 -6.53
N ASP A 679 -25.90 -33.89 -7.12
CA ASP A 679 -25.74 -32.44 -7.10
C ASP A 679 -26.40 -31.78 -5.89
N PHE A 680 -27.43 -32.41 -5.33
CA PHE A 680 -28.21 -31.89 -4.21
C PHE A 680 -28.33 -32.90 -3.07
N GLN A 681 -28.13 -32.43 -1.84
CA GLN A 681 -28.45 -33.18 -0.63
C GLN A 681 -29.81 -32.70 -0.13
N LEU A 682 -30.83 -33.56 -0.28
CA LEU A 682 -32.18 -33.26 0.18
C LEU A 682 -32.42 -33.86 1.57
N HIS A 683 -32.79 -33.01 2.53
CA HIS A 683 -33.22 -33.43 3.86
C HIS A 683 -34.74 -33.68 3.93
N SER A 684 -35.51 -33.19 2.95
CA SER A 684 -36.93 -33.48 2.76
C SER A 684 -37.21 -34.11 1.37
N GLU A 685 -38.48 -34.35 1.00
CA GLU A 685 -38.83 -34.92 -0.32
C GLU A 685 -38.56 -33.96 -1.51
N ALA A 686 -38.26 -32.69 -1.23
CA ALA A 686 -37.97 -31.65 -2.21
C ALA A 686 -37.03 -30.56 -1.65
N ILE A 687 -36.37 -29.81 -2.53
CA ILE A 687 -35.53 -28.66 -2.20
C ILE A 687 -36.17 -27.38 -2.74
N LEU A 688 -36.13 -26.29 -1.97
CA LEU A 688 -36.59 -24.99 -2.43
C LEU A 688 -35.46 -24.35 -3.23
N LEU A 689 -35.72 -24.01 -4.50
CA LEU A 689 -34.76 -23.36 -5.38
C LEU A 689 -35.34 -22.07 -5.96
N GLY A 690 -34.49 -21.06 -6.09
CA GLY A 690 -34.83 -19.75 -6.61
C GLY A 690 -34.23 -19.49 -7.99
N TRP A 691 -34.98 -18.75 -8.82
CA TRP A 691 -34.64 -18.46 -10.21
C TRP A 691 -34.87 -16.97 -10.47
N LYS A 692 -33.81 -16.24 -10.81
CA LYS A 692 -33.87 -14.82 -11.21
C LYS A 692 -33.51 -14.69 -12.67
N VAL A 693 -34.35 -14.02 -13.46
CA VAL A 693 -34.06 -13.67 -14.86
C VAL A 693 -33.79 -12.18 -14.95
N THR A 694 -32.64 -11.81 -15.51
CA THR A 694 -32.23 -10.41 -15.68
C THR A 694 -31.86 -10.13 -17.12
N ALA A 695 -32.33 -8.99 -17.65
CA ALA A 695 -31.95 -8.53 -18.97
C ALA A 695 -30.46 -8.13 -19.00
N THR A 696 -29.73 -8.54 -20.03
CA THR A 696 -28.30 -8.22 -20.21
C THR A 696 -28.06 -7.51 -21.54
N GLY A 697 -27.25 -6.45 -21.52
CA GLY A 697 -27.04 -5.58 -22.67
C GLY A 697 -28.24 -4.65 -22.89
N GLY A 698 -27.99 -3.36 -23.17
CA GLY A 698 -28.97 -2.26 -23.17
C GLY A 698 -30.10 -2.30 -24.23
N GLY A 699 -30.59 -3.49 -24.59
CA GLY A 699 -31.75 -3.71 -25.44
C GLY A 699 -33.08 -3.53 -24.70
N SER A 700 -34.20 -3.78 -25.40
CA SER A 700 -35.56 -3.62 -24.89
C SER A 700 -36.13 -4.90 -24.25
N PHE A 701 -35.28 -5.82 -23.78
CA PHE A 701 -35.73 -7.08 -23.19
C PHE A 701 -36.35 -6.82 -21.81
N ASP A 702 -37.56 -7.33 -21.64
CA ASP A 702 -38.37 -7.24 -20.42
C ASP A 702 -38.78 -8.68 -20.07
N PRO A 703 -38.22 -9.29 -19.02
CA PRO A 703 -38.40 -10.69 -18.74
C PRO A 703 -39.82 -11.00 -18.25
N ALA A 704 -40.51 -11.93 -18.94
CA ALA A 704 -41.68 -12.57 -18.35
C ALA A 704 -41.26 -13.44 -17.14
N ALA A 705 -42.22 -13.78 -16.27
CA ALA A 705 -41.97 -14.70 -15.17
C ALA A 705 -41.41 -16.03 -15.70
N VAL A 706 -40.26 -16.45 -15.17
CA VAL A 706 -39.66 -17.75 -15.48
C VAL A 706 -40.64 -18.86 -15.11
N GLN A 707 -40.67 -19.92 -15.92
CA GLN A 707 -41.57 -21.05 -15.71
C GLN A 707 -40.77 -22.35 -15.70
N ILE A 708 -41.08 -23.24 -14.76
CA ILE A 708 -40.46 -24.57 -14.68
C ILE A 708 -41.52 -25.61 -15.04
N PHE A 709 -41.16 -26.54 -15.93
CA PHE A 709 -41.99 -27.67 -16.32
C PHE A 709 -41.33 -28.98 -15.91
N ASP A 710 -42.12 -29.94 -15.44
CA ASP A 710 -41.63 -31.29 -15.15
C ASP A 710 -41.42 -32.12 -16.45
N SER A 711 -40.86 -33.31 -16.30
CA SER A 711 -40.63 -34.25 -17.40
C SER A 711 -41.89 -34.71 -18.16
N GLN A 712 -43.10 -34.43 -17.64
CA GLN A 712 -44.39 -34.70 -18.29
C GLN A 712 -44.96 -33.45 -18.98
N GLY A 713 -44.20 -32.34 -18.98
CA GLY A 713 -44.60 -31.06 -19.53
C GLY A 713 -45.69 -30.35 -18.71
N GLN A 714 -45.87 -30.70 -17.43
CA GLN A 714 -46.78 -29.99 -16.53
C GLN A 714 -46.01 -28.87 -15.81
N PRO A 715 -46.62 -27.68 -15.65
CA PRO A 715 -45.97 -26.58 -14.92
C PRO A 715 -45.84 -26.93 -13.44
N VAL A 716 -44.66 -26.69 -12.88
CA VAL A 716 -44.39 -26.81 -11.45
C VAL A 716 -45.06 -25.63 -10.72
N ALA A 717 -45.71 -25.92 -9.60
CA ALA A 717 -46.30 -24.88 -8.77
C ALA A 717 -45.21 -24.03 -8.13
N ALA A 718 -45.23 -22.72 -8.38
CA ALA A 718 -44.36 -21.77 -7.72
C ALA A 718 -44.89 -21.46 -6.30
N GLU A 719 -43.97 -21.38 -5.35
CA GLU A 719 -44.24 -20.85 -4.00
C GLU A 719 -44.35 -19.33 -4.05
N VAL A 720 -43.46 -18.70 -4.82
CA VAL A 720 -43.37 -17.26 -5.01
C VAL A 720 -43.11 -16.94 -6.49
N VAL A 721 -43.79 -15.93 -7.05
CA VAL A 721 -43.53 -15.42 -8.40
C VAL A 721 -43.63 -13.89 -8.37
N TRP A 722 -42.56 -13.22 -8.82
CA TRP A 722 -42.50 -11.77 -8.95
C TRP A 722 -42.24 -11.34 -10.38
N GLN A 723 -42.76 -10.16 -10.68
CA GLN A 723 -42.41 -9.37 -11.85
C GLN A 723 -42.09 -7.96 -11.35
N ASP A 724 -40.90 -7.45 -11.66
CA ASP A 724 -40.33 -6.23 -11.08
C ASP A 724 -40.34 -6.27 -9.55
N ALA A 725 -39.32 -6.91 -8.96
CA ALA A 725 -39.10 -6.84 -7.51
C ALA A 725 -39.21 -5.37 -7.03
N PRO A 726 -39.56 -5.12 -5.74
CA PRO A 726 -39.73 -3.76 -5.20
C PRO A 726 -38.52 -2.82 -5.43
N THR A 727 -37.38 -3.36 -5.85
CA THR A 727 -36.12 -2.70 -6.18
C THR A 727 -36.08 -2.03 -7.57
N GLY A 728 -37.00 -2.34 -8.49
CA GLY A 728 -37.11 -1.70 -9.81
C GLY A 728 -36.02 -2.08 -10.83
N ASP A 729 -35.45 -3.29 -10.74
CA ASP A 729 -34.28 -3.75 -11.50
C ASP A 729 -34.58 -4.50 -12.82
N ASN A 730 -35.80 -4.37 -13.37
CA ASN A 730 -36.22 -4.99 -14.64
C ASN A 730 -35.88 -6.50 -14.72
N SER A 731 -36.21 -7.23 -13.64
CA SER A 731 -35.94 -8.66 -13.45
C SER A 731 -37.22 -9.43 -13.07
N SER A 732 -37.26 -10.73 -13.36
CA SER A 732 -38.34 -11.63 -12.91
C SER A 732 -37.80 -12.71 -11.97
N TYR A 733 -38.61 -13.13 -10.99
CA TYR A 733 -38.19 -14.07 -9.94
C TYR A 733 -39.22 -15.18 -9.74
N MET A 734 -38.74 -16.39 -9.41
CA MET A 734 -39.56 -17.52 -9.02
C MET A 734 -38.88 -18.33 -7.92
N LEU A 735 -39.64 -18.76 -6.92
CA LEU A 735 -39.26 -19.82 -5.97
C LEU A 735 -40.15 -21.04 -6.18
N ALA A 736 -39.57 -22.24 -6.20
CA ALA A 736 -40.34 -23.48 -6.30
C ALA A 736 -39.66 -24.64 -5.58
N TRP A 737 -40.48 -25.53 -5.02
CA TRP A 737 -40.04 -26.81 -4.47
C TRP A 737 -39.86 -27.82 -5.61
N LEU A 738 -38.64 -28.33 -5.77
CA LEU A 738 -38.29 -29.33 -6.76
C LEU A 738 -37.91 -30.65 -6.08
N ALA A 739 -38.58 -31.73 -6.47
CA ALA A 739 -38.22 -33.09 -6.06
C ALA A 739 -37.15 -33.65 -7.01
N PRO A 740 -36.47 -34.76 -6.67
CA PRO A 740 -35.51 -35.37 -7.59
C PRO A 740 -36.17 -35.72 -8.94
N GLY A 741 -35.60 -35.21 -10.05
CA GLY A 741 -36.18 -35.36 -11.38
C GLY A 741 -35.65 -34.37 -12.42
N GLU A 742 -36.13 -34.53 -13.65
CA GLU A 742 -35.78 -33.69 -14.81
C GLU A 742 -36.79 -32.55 -15.00
N TYR A 743 -36.28 -31.34 -15.22
CA TYR A 743 -37.07 -30.13 -15.37
C TYR A 743 -36.62 -29.31 -16.59
N ASP A 744 -37.54 -28.48 -17.08
CA ASP A 744 -37.31 -27.55 -18.20
C ASP A 744 -37.63 -26.13 -17.74
N VAL A 745 -36.60 -25.30 -17.61
CA VAL A 745 -36.68 -23.89 -17.23
C VAL A 745 -36.89 -23.04 -18.48
N ARG A 746 -38.02 -22.35 -18.55
CA ARG A 746 -38.45 -21.58 -19.72
C ARG A 746 -38.44 -20.09 -19.46
N VAL A 747 -37.78 -19.37 -20.36
CA VAL A 747 -37.68 -17.91 -20.35
C VAL A 747 -38.29 -17.33 -21.63
N ALA A 748 -39.07 -16.26 -21.48
CA ALA A 748 -39.67 -15.51 -22.58
C ALA A 748 -39.71 -14.01 -22.25
N GLY A 749 -39.83 -13.16 -23.27
CA GLY A 749 -40.01 -11.72 -23.08
C GLY A 749 -41.48 -11.32 -22.92
N GLN A 750 -41.79 -10.42 -21.98
CA GLN A 750 -43.12 -9.82 -21.86
C GLN A 750 -43.45 -9.00 -23.11
N GLY A 751 -44.72 -9.04 -23.54
CA GLY A 751 -45.15 -8.30 -24.74
C GLY A 751 -44.43 -8.73 -26.03
N SER A 752 -43.73 -9.87 -26.01
CA SER A 752 -42.85 -10.37 -27.06
C SER A 752 -41.55 -9.58 -27.23
N THR A 753 -40.94 -9.04 -26.18
CA THR A 753 -39.63 -8.36 -26.26
C THR A 753 -38.48 -9.34 -26.63
N THR A 754 -37.40 -8.81 -27.20
CA THR A 754 -36.21 -9.55 -27.65
C THR A 754 -34.95 -8.97 -27.02
N GLY A 755 -33.93 -9.81 -26.82
CA GLY A 755 -32.63 -9.42 -26.28
C GLY A 755 -31.99 -10.52 -25.46
N SER A 756 -30.76 -10.26 -25.00
CA SER A 756 -30.01 -11.18 -24.16
C SER A 756 -30.47 -11.11 -22.71
N PHE A 757 -30.34 -12.23 -22.02
CA PHE A 757 -30.68 -12.35 -20.61
C PHE A 757 -29.79 -13.38 -19.93
N VAL A 758 -29.74 -13.29 -18.61
CA VAL A 758 -29.16 -14.33 -17.75
C VAL A 758 -30.23 -14.86 -16.81
N VAL A 759 -30.11 -16.14 -16.48
CA VAL A 759 -30.87 -16.82 -15.44
C VAL A 759 -29.90 -17.23 -14.36
N HIS A 760 -30.13 -16.74 -13.16
CA HIS A 760 -29.39 -17.06 -11.96
C HIS A 760 -30.24 -18.02 -11.12
N ALA A 761 -29.74 -19.24 -10.89
CA ALA A 761 -30.34 -20.18 -9.96
C ALA A 761 -29.61 -20.13 -8.63
N TYR A 762 -30.37 -19.97 -7.56
CA TYR A 762 -29.83 -19.79 -6.22
C TYR A 762 -30.55 -20.67 -5.21
N LEU A 763 -29.82 -21.09 -4.18
CA LEU A 763 -30.28 -21.87 -3.05
C LEU A 763 -30.79 -20.89 -1.99
N PRO A 764 -32.11 -20.64 -1.89
CA PRO A 764 -32.64 -19.66 -0.96
C PRO A 764 -32.22 -20.04 0.46
N SER A 765 -31.87 -19.04 1.26
CA SER A 765 -31.51 -19.20 2.68
C SER A 765 -30.08 -19.67 3.00
N ASP A 766 -29.24 -19.99 2.01
CA ASP A 766 -27.78 -20.15 2.17
C ASP A 766 -27.09 -18.78 2.20
N HIS A 767 -27.13 -18.11 3.35
CA HIS A 767 -26.60 -16.74 3.49
C HIS A 767 -25.08 -16.66 3.58
N ARG A 768 -24.40 -17.78 3.82
CA ARG A 768 -22.92 -17.87 3.84
C ARG A 768 -22.34 -18.33 2.51
N GLY A 769 -23.17 -18.85 1.61
CA GLY A 769 -22.78 -19.26 0.27
C GLY A 769 -21.86 -20.48 0.26
N ASP A 770 -21.99 -21.32 1.30
CA ASP A 770 -21.21 -22.55 1.44
C ASP A 770 -21.92 -23.75 0.78
N GLY A 771 -23.00 -23.49 0.04
CA GLY A 771 -23.82 -24.49 -0.62
C GLY A 771 -24.73 -25.23 0.36
N THR A 772 -24.77 -24.86 1.64
CA THR A 772 -25.57 -25.52 2.67
C THR A 772 -26.48 -24.53 3.39
N VAL A 773 -27.71 -24.94 3.69
CA VAL A 773 -28.61 -24.14 4.54
C VAL A 773 -28.56 -24.70 5.95
N ASP A 774 -27.93 -24.01 6.90
CA ASP A 774 -27.83 -24.48 8.28
C ASP A 774 -28.25 -23.45 9.35
N VAL A 775 -27.99 -23.76 10.62
CA VAL A 775 -28.41 -22.95 11.77
C VAL A 775 -27.62 -21.64 11.86
N LEU A 776 -26.40 -21.57 11.34
CA LEU A 776 -25.60 -20.35 11.27
C LEU A 776 -26.23 -19.36 10.28
N ASP A 777 -26.82 -19.84 9.19
CA ASP A 777 -27.56 -19.00 8.25
C ASP A 777 -28.83 -18.40 8.90
N LEU A 778 -29.46 -19.15 9.81
CA LEU A 778 -30.56 -18.67 10.64
C LEU A 778 -30.14 -17.58 11.63
N ILE A 779 -28.95 -17.67 12.23
CA ILE A 779 -28.43 -16.62 13.10
C ILE A 779 -28.28 -15.31 12.31
N ASN A 780 -27.72 -15.37 11.10
CA ASN A 780 -27.55 -14.18 10.24
C ASN A 780 -28.88 -13.48 9.91
N VAL A 781 -29.94 -14.23 9.59
CA VAL A 781 -31.28 -13.64 9.32
C VAL A 781 -31.91 -13.07 10.59
N LEU A 782 -31.77 -13.76 11.72
CA LEU A 782 -32.30 -13.31 13.01
C LEU A 782 -31.59 -12.04 13.52
N ASP A 783 -30.28 -11.95 13.34
CA ASP A 783 -29.49 -10.76 13.71
C ASP A 783 -29.96 -9.55 12.88
N ARG A 784 -30.21 -9.72 11.58
CA ARG A 784 -30.71 -8.67 10.68
C ARG A 784 -32.14 -8.23 11.02
N ILE A 785 -33.04 -9.18 11.33
CA ILE A 785 -34.39 -8.86 11.84
C ILE A 785 -34.30 -8.10 13.17
N SER A 786 -33.31 -8.41 14.02
CA SER A 786 -33.10 -7.73 15.30
C SER A 786 -32.54 -6.31 15.14
N ALA A 787 -31.62 -6.10 14.20
CA ALA A 787 -31.04 -4.80 13.87
C ALA A 787 -32.10 -3.83 13.31
N GLN A 788 -33.05 -4.32 12.51
CA GLN A 788 -34.18 -3.53 12.01
C GLN A 788 -35.12 -3.00 13.12
N ARG A 789 -35.07 -3.57 14.34
CA ARG A 789 -35.85 -3.11 15.50
C ARG A 789 -35.13 -2.05 16.36
N HIS A 790 -33.90 -1.67 16.01
CA HIS A 790 -33.10 -0.66 16.72
C HIS A 790 -32.85 0.57 15.83
N ASP A 791 -33.94 1.23 15.40
CA ASP A 791 -33.87 2.48 14.66
C ASP A 791 -33.60 3.66 15.60
N VAL A 792 -32.35 4.15 15.63
CA VAL A 792 -31.95 5.39 16.34
C VAL A 792 -31.45 6.46 15.37
N ASP A 793 -30.94 6.09 14.18
CA ASP A 793 -30.23 7.05 13.29
C ASP A 793 -30.74 7.09 11.83
N GLY A 794 -31.87 6.45 11.49
CA GLY A 794 -32.50 6.62 10.18
C GLY A 794 -31.69 6.09 8.97
N VAL A 795 -30.74 5.18 9.20
CA VAL A 795 -30.09 4.40 8.16
C VAL A 795 -30.94 3.16 7.88
N ASP A 796 -31.40 3.00 6.64
CA ASP A 796 -32.24 1.88 6.23
C ASP A 796 -31.39 0.61 6.10
N TYR A 797 -31.48 -0.29 7.10
CA TYR A 797 -30.78 -1.58 7.10
C TYR A 797 -31.51 -2.67 6.29
N TYR A 798 -32.51 -2.31 5.47
CA TYR A 798 -33.18 -3.25 4.58
C TYR A 798 -32.20 -3.86 3.57
N ARG A 799 -32.11 -5.19 3.56
CA ARG A 799 -31.31 -6.00 2.62
C ARG A 799 -32.26 -6.92 1.87
N ALA A 800 -32.32 -6.78 0.55
CA ALA A 800 -33.29 -7.51 -0.29
C ALA A 800 -33.08 -9.03 -0.28
N GLU A 801 -31.88 -9.52 0.07
CA GLU A 801 -31.57 -10.95 0.04
C GLU A 801 -32.13 -11.72 1.25
N ALA A 802 -32.46 -11.03 2.35
CA ALA A 802 -33.04 -11.63 3.55
C ALA A 802 -34.58 -11.65 3.54
N ASP A 803 -35.20 -10.97 2.57
CA ASP A 803 -36.64 -10.97 2.32
C ASP A 803 -36.96 -12.12 1.35
N LEU A 804 -37.02 -13.34 1.91
CA LEU A 804 -37.17 -14.56 1.12
C LEU A 804 -38.53 -14.64 0.42
N ASN A 805 -39.57 -14.05 0.99
CA ASN A 805 -40.89 -14.01 0.36
C ASN A 805 -41.06 -12.81 -0.60
N GLY A 806 -40.20 -11.78 -0.48
CA GLY A 806 -40.10 -10.62 -1.36
C GLY A 806 -41.11 -9.50 -1.08
N ASP A 807 -41.83 -9.53 0.05
CA ASP A 807 -42.92 -8.59 0.36
C ASP A 807 -42.46 -7.20 0.81
N GLY A 808 -41.15 -6.96 0.84
CA GLY A 808 -40.52 -5.73 1.28
C GLY A 808 -40.33 -5.66 2.80
N VAL A 809 -40.60 -6.73 3.55
CA VAL A 809 -40.60 -6.76 5.02
C VAL A 809 -39.93 -8.02 5.55
N LEU A 810 -38.79 -7.87 6.22
CA LEU A 810 -38.16 -8.97 6.96
C LEU A 810 -39.06 -9.42 8.13
N SER A 811 -39.64 -10.60 8.01
CA SER A 811 -40.72 -11.08 8.88
C SER A 811 -40.54 -12.54 9.32
N GLN A 812 -41.45 -13.02 10.16
CA GLN A 812 -41.49 -14.43 10.54
C GLN A 812 -41.76 -15.35 9.32
N ALA A 813 -42.42 -14.85 8.27
CA ALA A 813 -42.67 -15.64 7.07
C ALA A 813 -41.38 -15.98 6.31
N ASP A 814 -40.37 -15.11 6.37
CA ASP A 814 -39.04 -15.35 5.80
C ASP A 814 -38.28 -16.39 6.63
N VAL A 815 -38.34 -16.27 7.96
CA VAL A 815 -37.78 -17.27 8.87
C VAL A 815 -38.39 -18.66 8.64
N ASP A 816 -39.69 -18.73 8.39
CA ASP A 816 -40.38 -20.01 8.14
C ASP A 816 -39.89 -20.68 6.83
N LEU A 817 -39.69 -19.90 5.76
CA LEU A 817 -39.11 -20.40 4.50
C LEU A 817 -37.67 -20.92 4.68
N LEU A 818 -36.85 -20.23 5.47
CA LEU A 818 -35.50 -20.64 5.82
C LEU A 818 -35.50 -21.94 6.63
N VAL A 819 -36.30 -22.02 7.70
CA VAL A 819 -36.40 -23.22 8.55
C VAL A 819 -36.84 -24.45 7.75
N ASP A 820 -37.74 -24.29 6.79
CA ASP A 820 -38.20 -25.39 5.95
C ASP A 820 -37.14 -25.85 4.93
N ASN A 821 -36.19 -24.98 4.54
CA ASN A 821 -35.08 -25.32 3.65
C ASN A 821 -33.80 -25.78 4.40
N VAL A 822 -33.76 -25.66 5.73
CA VAL A 822 -32.61 -26.07 6.56
C VAL A 822 -32.25 -27.55 6.35
N ARG A 823 -30.94 -27.80 6.23
CA ARG A 823 -30.24 -29.06 5.92
C ARG A 823 -30.30 -29.51 4.46
N ASN A 824 -30.93 -28.74 3.58
CA ASN A 824 -30.70 -28.93 2.16
C ASN A 824 -29.37 -28.31 1.76
N ALA A 825 -28.69 -28.92 0.78
CA ALA A 825 -27.43 -28.43 0.25
C ALA A 825 -27.30 -28.72 -1.25
N THR A 826 -26.41 -27.99 -1.92
CA THR A 826 -25.98 -28.21 -3.30
C THR A 826 -24.46 -28.27 -3.36
N THR A 827 -23.92 -29.09 -4.26
CA THR A 827 -22.48 -29.11 -4.58
C THR A 827 -22.18 -28.46 -5.93
N LEU A 828 -23.20 -27.90 -6.58
CA LEU A 828 -23.05 -27.18 -7.85
C LEU A 828 -22.43 -25.80 -7.62
N ASP A 829 -21.48 -25.46 -8.49
CA ASP A 829 -20.92 -24.13 -8.61
C ASP A 829 -21.36 -23.49 -9.94
N PRO A 830 -21.49 -22.15 -10.02
CA PRO A 830 -21.77 -21.47 -11.27
C PRO A 830 -20.74 -21.81 -12.36
N ILE A 831 -21.23 -22.14 -13.56
CA ILE A 831 -20.40 -22.46 -14.71
C ILE A 831 -19.48 -21.26 -15.07
N PHE A 832 -18.24 -21.57 -15.46
CA PHE A 832 -17.26 -20.57 -15.88
C PHE A 832 -16.70 -20.88 -17.28
N LEU A 833 -16.20 -19.85 -17.95
CA LEU A 833 -15.58 -19.94 -19.27
C LEU A 833 -14.56 -18.81 -19.41
N SER A 834 -13.27 -19.14 -19.49
CA SER A 834 -12.26 -18.19 -19.96
C SER A 834 -11.98 -18.44 -21.44
N LEU A 835 -11.64 -17.39 -22.19
CA LEU A 835 -11.37 -17.47 -23.62
C LEU A 835 -10.26 -16.50 -23.97
N GLN A 836 -9.17 -17.00 -24.53
CA GLN A 836 -8.02 -16.22 -24.96
C GLN A 836 -7.41 -16.75 -26.27
N LEU A 837 -6.65 -15.90 -26.95
CA LEU A 837 -5.74 -16.32 -28.02
C LEU A 837 -4.52 -16.98 -27.37
N ASP A 838 -4.12 -18.15 -27.84
CA ASP A 838 -2.89 -18.82 -27.37
C ASP A 838 -1.68 -17.90 -27.67
N PRO A 839 -0.75 -17.69 -26.71
CA PRO A 839 0.44 -16.86 -26.92
C PRO A 839 1.28 -17.28 -28.13
N GLU A 840 1.25 -18.55 -28.56
CA GLU A 840 1.94 -18.99 -29.78
C GLU A 840 1.27 -18.48 -31.07
N SER A 841 -0.02 -18.15 -30.99
CA SER A 841 -0.83 -17.63 -32.10
C SER A 841 -1.01 -16.11 -32.08
N ASP A 842 -0.60 -15.47 -30.98
CA ASP A 842 -0.60 -14.03 -30.80
C ASP A 842 0.71 -13.43 -31.33
N THR A 843 0.67 -12.82 -32.51
CA THR A 843 1.87 -12.32 -33.16
C THR A 843 1.99 -10.82 -32.91
N GLY A 844 3.10 -10.39 -32.31
CA GLY A 844 3.29 -8.99 -31.95
C GLY A 844 3.19 -8.80 -30.44
N GLU A 845 2.24 -7.99 -29.97
CA GLU A 845 2.03 -7.72 -28.54
C GLU A 845 1.04 -8.72 -27.92
N ILE A 846 1.56 -9.66 -27.11
CA ILE A 846 0.75 -10.71 -26.48
C ILE A 846 -0.39 -10.09 -25.65
N GLY A 847 -1.63 -10.49 -25.96
CA GLY A 847 -2.85 -10.11 -25.27
C GLY A 847 -3.63 -8.97 -25.91
N ASP A 848 -3.16 -8.40 -27.03
CA ASP A 848 -3.84 -7.29 -27.72
C ASP A 848 -5.00 -7.75 -28.64
N GLY A 849 -5.07 -9.07 -28.93
CA GLY A 849 -6.09 -9.67 -29.79
C GLY A 849 -5.85 -9.41 -31.28
N ILE A 850 -4.64 -9.04 -31.69
CA ILE A 850 -4.24 -8.74 -33.06
C ILE A 850 -3.20 -9.76 -33.50
N THR A 851 -3.36 -10.33 -34.69
CA THR A 851 -2.40 -11.30 -35.23
C THR A 851 -2.22 -11.14 -36.72
N SER A 852 -1.06 -11.53 -37.24
CA SER A 852 -0.73 -11.63 -38.65
C SER A 852 -0.93 -13.05 -39.20
N THR A 853 -1.31 -14.00 -38.33
CA THR A 853 -1.52 -15.40 -38.70
C THR A 853 -3.01 -15.73 -38.81
N SER A 854 -3.43 -16.30 -39.94
CA SER A 854 -4.85 -16.59 -40.19
C SER A 854 -5.36 -17.85 -39.49
N LEU A 855 -4.48 -18.78 -39.10
CA LEU A 855 -4.84 -19.97 -38.31
C LEU A 855 -4.35 -19.72 -36.89
N VAL A 856 -5.29 -19.63 -35.94
CA VAL A 856 -4.98 -19.35 -34.54
C VAL A 856 -5.44 -20.48 -33.63
N HIS A 857 -4.70 -20.69 -32.56
CA HIS A 857 -5.09 -21.57 -31.47
C HIS A 857 -5.80 -20.72 -30.41
N LEU A 858 -7.05 -21.03 -30.13
CA LEU A 858 -7.79 -20.50 -28.99
C LEU A 858 -7.61 -21.44 -27.82
N CYS A 859 -7.39 -20.89 -26.64
CA CYS A 859 -7.33 -21.67 -25.41
C CYS A 859 -8.17 -21.02 -24.31
N GLY A 860 -8.51 -21.80 -23.30
CA GLY A 860 -9.33 -21.36 -22.20
C GLY A 860 -9.53 -22.45 -21.17
N VAL A 861 -10.22 -22.08 -20.09
CA VAL A 861 -10.53 -22.93 -18.95
C VAL A 861 -12.05 -23.00 -18.83
N ALA A 862 -12.56 -24.20 -18.64
CA ALA A 862 -13.98 -24.49 -18.46
C ALA A 862 -14.10 -25.76 -17.59
N PRO A 863 -15.22 -25.98 -16.87
CA PRO A 863 -15.39 -27.18 -16.04
C PRO A 863 -15.08 -28.47 -16.80
N VAL A 864 -14.37 -29.42 -16.17
CA VAL A 864 -14.03 -30.70 -16.79
C VAL A 864 -15.30 -31.40 -17.28
N GLY A 865 -15.29 -31.92 -18.51
CA GLY A 865 -16.44 -32.59 -19.11
C GLY A 865 -17.47 -31.67 -19.75
N SER A 866 -17.38 -30.34 -19.55
CA SER A 866 -18.25 -29.38 -20.22
C SER A 866 -17.96 -29.29 -21.73
N MET A 867 -19.01 -29.03 -22.51
CA MET A 867 -18.91 -28.82 -23.96
C MET A 867 -18.70 -27.34 -24.25
N VAL A 868 -17.64 -27.01 -24.98
CA VAL A 868 -17.32 -25.65 -25.43
C VAL A 868 -17.55 -25.56 -26.94
N ALA A 869 -18.48 -24.71 -27.36
CA ALA A 869 -18.88 -24.51 -28.74
C ALA A 869 -18.44 -23.12 -29.24
N PHE A 870 -17.90 -23.05 -30.46
CA PHE A 870 -17.32 -21.86 -31.06
C PHE A 870 -18.10 -21.44 -32.29
N ASP A 871 -18.51 -20.18 -32.33
CA ASP A 871 -18.98 -19.43 -33.50
C ASP A 871 -17.89 -18.38 -33.79
N VAL A 872 -17.04 -18.66 -34.78
CA VAL A 872 -15.81 -17.92 -35.05
C VAL A 872 -16.08 -16.65 -35.86
N ASN A 873 -17.22 -16.60 -36.57
CA ASN A 873 -17.57 -15.49 -37.46
C ASN A 873 -18.74 -14.62 -36.94
N GLY A 874 -19.37 -15.03 -35.83
CA GLY A 874 -20.45 -14.33 -35.17
C GLY A 874 -21.79 -14.39 -35.94
N ASP A 875 -21.95 -15.35 -36.84
CA ASP A 875 -23.16 -15.51 -37.67
C ASP A 875 -24.29 -16.28 -36.99
N GLY A 876 -24.04 -16.78 -35.78
CA GLY A 876 -24.97 -17.56 -34.98
C GLY A 876 -24.97 -19.07 -35.30
N ILE A 877 -24.05 -19.54 -36.15
CA ILE A 877 -23.83 -20.94 -36.47
C ILE A 877 -22.56 -21.41 -35.75
N ILE A 878 -22.66 -22.53 -35.03
CA ILE A 878 -21.49 -23.15 -34.39
C ILE A 878 -20.57 -23.74 -35.47
N ASP A 879 -19.37 -23.20 -35.58
CA ASP A 879 -18.31 -23.64 -36.49
C ASP A 879 -17.58 -24.88 -35.96
N GLY A 880 -17.51 -25.04 -34.63
CA GLY A 880 -16.87 -26.20 -34.01
C GLY A 880 -17.17 -26.34 -32.52
N GLN A 881 -16.82 -27.50 -31.95
CA GLN A 881 -17.03 -27.79 -30.53
C GLN A 881 -15.96 -28.73 -29.99
N VAL A 882 -15.62 -28.58 -28.71
CA VAL A 882 -14.67 -29.43 -27.98
C VAL A 882 -15.22 -29.75 -26.58
N ILE A 883 -14.64 -30.75 -25.91
CA ILE A 883 -14.94 -31.06 -24.50
C ILE A 883 -13.73 -30.64 -23.67
N ALA A 884 -13.95 -29.91 -22.58
CA ALA A 884 -12.89 -29.51 -21.66
C ALA A 884 -12.31 -30.73 -20.93
N GLY A 885 -10.98 -30.87 -20.92
CA GLY A 885 -10.27 -32.04 -20.38
C GLY A 885 -9.40 -31.71 -19.16
N GLU A 886 -8.95 -32.73 -18.44
CA GLU A 886 -7.94 -32.59 -17.38
C GLU A 886 -6.52 -32.50 -17.97
N TYR A 887 -5.81 -31.40 -17.70
CA TYR A 887 -4.41 -31.20 -18.03
C TYR A 887 -3.58 -30.91 -16.76
N GLU A 888 -2.24 -30.92 -16.86
CA GLU A 888 -1.32 -30.77 -15.71
C GLU A 888 -1.55 -29.48 -14.87
N ASN A 889 -2.25 -28.48 -15.42
CA ASN A 889 -2.55 -27.19 -14.77
C ASN A 889 -4.08 -26.90 -14.63
N GLY A 890 -4.95 -27.90 -14.76
CA GLY A 890 -6.40 -27.77 -14.57
C GLY A 890 -7.26 -28.08 -15.80
N ALA A 891 -8.52 -27.65 -15.75
CA ALA A 891 -9.57 -27.99 -16.72
C ALA A 891 -9.53 -27.08 -17.96
N SER A 892 -8.78 -27.45 -19.00
CA SER A 892 -8.59 -26.59 -20.18
C SER A 892 -9.18 -27.16 -21.47
N TYR A 893 -9.36 -26.27 -22.45
CA TYR A 893 -9.75 -26.61 -23.81
C TYR A 893 -8.89 -25.84 -24.82
N HIS A 894 -8.76 -26.41 -26.03
CA HIS A 894 -8.05 -25.80 -27.16
C HIS A 894 -8.86 -25.96 -28.44
N TYR A 895 -8.87 -24.94 -29.30
CA TYR A 895 -9.59 -24.97 -30.59
C TYR A 895 -8.87 -24.18 -31.67
N ASP A 896 -8.74 -24.76 -32.86
CA ASP A 896 -8.12 -24.12 -34.02
C ASP A 896 -9.17 -23.30 -34.79
N ALA A 897 -9.00 -21.98 -34.84
CA ALA A 897 -9.89 -21.06 -35.55
C ALA A 897 -9.21 -20.45 -36.78
N LEU A 898 -9.99 -20.22 -37.84
CA LEU A 898 -9.53 -19.58 -39.07
C LEU A 898 -10.10 -18.17 -39.17
N LEU A 899 -9.24 -17.15 -39.11
CA LEU A 899 -9.61 -15.74 -39.17
C LEU A 899 -9.69 -15.20 -40.61
N MET A 900 -10.62 -14.28 -40.84
CA MET A 900 -10.70 -13.45 -42.05
C MET A 900 -9.97 -12.12 -41.84
N GLU A 901 -9.49 -11.48 -42.92
CA GLU A 901 -8.81 -10.18 -42.82
C GLU A 901 -9.71 -9.12 -42.15
N GLY A 902 -9.17 -8.40 -41.18
CA GLY A 902 -9.91 -7.43 -40.38
C GLY A 902 -10.49 -8.01 -39.08
N GLU A 903 -11.55 -7.37 -38.57
CA GLU A 903 -12.20 -7.71 -37.29
C GLU A 903 -13.02 -9.01 -37.42
N ASN A 904 -12.73 -10.00 -36.58
CA ASN A 904 -13.49 -11.23 -36.41
C ASN A 904 -14.12 -11.22 -35.02
N ARG A 905 -15.44 -11.43 -34.93
CA ARG A 905 -16.17 -11.48 -33.66
C ARG A 905 -16.50 -12.92 -33.32
N LEU A 906 -15.77 -13.47 -32.38
CA LEU A 906 -15.94 -14.84 -31.93
C LEU A 906 -16.91 -14.87 -30.75
N ARG A 907 -17.81 -15.85 -30.76
CA ARG A 907 -18.73 -16.17 -29.67
C ARG A 907 -18.45 -17.60 -29.23
N VAL A 908 -18.20 -17.81 -27.95
CA VAL A 908 -17.89 -19.13 -27.38
C VAL A 908 -18.89 -19.41 -26.27
N ASN A 909 -19.56 -20.55 -26.36
CA ASN A 909 -20.57 -20.98 -25.41
C ASN A 909 -20.12 -22.28 -24.74
N VAL A 910 -20.09 -22.31 -23.41
CA VAL A 910 -19.87 -23.53 -22.64
C VAL A 910 -21.20 -24.07 -22.13
N THR A 911 -21.34 -25.39 -22.02
CA THR A 911 -22.47 -26.06 -21.39
C THR A 911 -22.00 -27.25 -20.57
N ASP A 912 -22.40 -27.33 -19.30
CA ASP A 912 -22.04 -28.44 -18.40
C ASP A 912 -23.12 -29.53 -18.31
N GLU A 913 -22.90 -30.53 -17.44
CA GLU A 913 -23.81 -31.67 -17.26
C GLU A 913 -25.12 -31.31 -16.52
N PHE A 914 -25.12 -30.28 -15.66
CA PHE A 914 -26.33 -29.75 -15.03
C PHE A 914 -27.19 -28.93 -16.01
N GLY A 915 -26.62 -28.57 -17.17
CA GLY A 915 -27.27 -27.79 -18.22
C GLY A 915 -27.03 -26.29 -18.11
N GLN A 916 -26.13 -25.87 -17.22
CA GLN A 916 -25.66 -24.49 -17.13
C GLN A 916 -25.07 -24.07 -18.48
N SER A 917 -25.17 -22.79 -18.81
CA SER A 917 -24.59 -22.29 -20.06
C SER A 917 -24.04 -20.88 -19.92
N LEU A 918 -22.83 -20.67 -20.43
CA LEU A 918 -22.19 -19.37 -20.40
C LEU A 918 -21.60 -19.03 -21.76
N THR A 919 -21.99 -17.87 -22.29
CA THR A 919 -21.48 -17.34 -23.55
C THR A 919 -20.52 -16.17 -23.31
N ARG A 920 -19.29 -16.27 -23.82
CA ARG A 920 -18.34 -15.15 -23.94
C ARG A 920 -18.18 -14.73 -25.39
N GLN A 921 -17.85 -13.46 -25.59
CA GLN A 921 -17.49 -12.93 -26.90
C GLN A 921 -16.08 -12.34 -26.84
N MET A 922 -15.30 -12.54 -27.90
CA MET A 922 -14.02 -11.86 -28.09
C MET A 922 -13.94 -11.33 -29.52
N THR A 923 -13.16 -10.28 -29.70
CA THR A 923 -12.84 -9.74 -31.02
C THR A 923 -11.38 -10.00 -31.30
N LEU A 924 -11.08 -10.69 -32.41
CA LEU A 924 -9.72 -10.90 -32.89
C LEU A 924 -9.54 -10.21 -34.24
N THR A 925 -8.45 -9.47 -34.41
CA THR A 925 -8.14 -8.76 -35.66
C THR A 925 -7.02 -9.48 -36.40
N LEU A 926 -7.29 -9.95 -37.61
CA LEU A 926 -6.23 -10.40 -38.52
C LEU A 926 -5.72 -9.20 -39.32
N ASP A 927 -4.46 -8.83 -39.12
CA ASP A 927 -3.78 -7.78 -39.87
C ASP A 927 -2.49 -8.31 -40.50
N ARG A 928 -2.48 -8.41 -41.84
CA ARG A 928 -1.31 -8.84 -42.62
C ARG A 928 -0.62 -7.69 -43.34
N ILE A 929 -1.04 -6.46 -43.10
CA ILE A 929 -0.52 -5.27 -43.77
C ILE A 929 0.69 -4.78 -42.99
N ALA A 930 1.83 -4.63 -43.66
CA ALA A 930 3.05 -4.13 -43.02
C ALA A 930 3.14 -2.61 -43.06
N PRO A 931 3.91 -1.99 -42.13
CA PRO A 931 3.92 -0.55 -42.03
C PRO A 931 4.74 0.04 -43.18
N HIS A 932 4.22 1.11 -43.80
CA HIS A 932 4.88 1.82 -44.90
C HIS A 932 4.72 3.34 -44.79
N VAL A 933 5.71 4.06 -45.33
CA VAL A 933 5.85 5.51 -45.21
C VAL A 933 5.43 6.25 -46.48
N VAL A 934 4.67 7.32 -46.33
CA VAL A 934 4.40 8.35 -47.34
C VAL A 934 4.90 9.69 -46.81
N ALA A 935 5.80 10.37 -47.52
CA ALA A 935 6.29 11.69 -47.09
C ALA A 935 5.66 12.83 -47.87
N THR A 936 5.26 13.88 -47.17
CA THR A 936 4.66 15.10 -47.71
C THR A 936 5.44 16.31 -47.18
N GLY A 937 6.23 16.96 -48.04
CA GLY A 937 6.95 18.21 -47.74
C GLY A 937 6.81 19.19 -48.91
N PRO A 938 7.33 20.43 -48.83
CA PRO A 938 7.20 21.42 -49.89
C PRO A 938 7.85 20.92 -51.18
N THR A 939 7.00 20.35 -52.04
CA THR A 939 7.18 19.79 -53.39
C THR A 939 8.45 18.97 -53.65
N SER A 940 8.22 17.67 -53.80
CA SER A 940 8.97 16.65 -54.53
C SER A 940 10.13 17.15 -55.41
N ASN A 941 11.33 16.63 -55.12
CA ASN A 941 12.56 16.69 -55.90
C ASN A 941 13.30 18.05 -55.93
N GLY A 942 14.01 18.30 -54.82
CA GLY A 942 15.17 19.20 -54.79
C GLY A 942 14.82 20.68 -54.62
N LEU A 943 14.70 21.14 -53.38
CA LEU A 943 14.53 22.57 -53.10
C LEU A 943 15.76 23.18 -52.41
N VAL A 944 16.28 24.23 -53.04
CA VAL A 944 17.27 25.17 -52.51
C VAL A 944 16.55 26.14 -51.56
N VAL A 945 16.96 26.19 -50.29
CA VAL A 945 16.40 27.11 -49.28
C VAL A 945 17.14 28.46 -49.35
N SER A 946 16.41 29.54 -49.62
CA SER A 946 16.98 30.90 -49.64
C SER A 946 17.46 31.33 -48.24
N ALA A 947 18.49 32.19 -48.19
CA ALA A 947 19.23 32.55 -46.97
C ALA A 947 18.42 33.24 -45.83
N ASN A 948 17.10 33.43 -45.96
CA ASN A 948 16.31 34.21 -45.01
C ASN A 948 15.22 33.43 -44.24
N THR A 949 15.11 32.09 -44.39
CA THR A 949 14.21 31.27 -43.57
C THR A 949 15.03 30.35 -42.67
N SER A 950 14.86 30.49 -41.35
CA SER A 950 15.67 29.81 -40.34
C SER A 950 15.30 28.35 -40.11
N ASP A 951 14.07 27.91 -40.41
CA ASP A 951 13.64 26.55 -40.07
C ASP A 951 12.76 25.97 -41.19
N PHE A 952 12.80 24.66 -41.41
CA PHE A 952 11.86 23.97 -42.30
C PHE A 952 11.37 22.65 -41.70
N THR A 953 10.11 22.33 -41.99
CA THR A 953 9.40 21.18 -41.44
C THR A 953 9.18 20.09 -42.50
N ILE A 954 9.45 18.83 -42.15
CA ILE A 954 9.10 17.65 -42.98
C ILE A 954 7.97 16.89 -42.30
N GLU A 955 6.89 16.58 -43.03
CA GLU A 955 5.82 15.70 -42.55
C GLU A 955 5.94 14.31 -43.16
N VAL A 956 5.87 13.28 -42.31
CA VAL A 956 5.91 11.87 -42.72
C VAL A 956 4.67 11.17 -42.17
N GLN A 957 3.92 10.50 -43.04
CA GLN A 957 2.71 9.75 -42.72
C GLN A 957 2.98 8.24 -42.76
N LEU A 958 2.48 7.52 -41.74
CA LEU A 958 2.44 6.06 -41.72
C LEU A 958 1.01 5.58 -42.02
N ASN A 959 0.89 4.47 -42.73
CA ASN A 959 -0.41 3.83 -42.99
C ASN A 959 -1.01 3.20 -41.73
N GLU A 960 -0.19 2.80 -40.75
CA GLU A 960 -0.59 2.14 -39.50
C GLU A 960 0.15 2.67 -38.27
N SER A 961 -0.36 2.32 -37.09
CA SER A 961 0.15 2.81 -35.80
C SER A 961 1.32 1.92 -35.36
N ALA A 962 2.46 2.52 -34.97
CA ALA A 962 3.57 1.81 -34.32
C ALA A 962 4.07 2.63 -33.11
N PRO A 963 4.63 2.05 -32.05
CA PRO A 963 5.02 2.82 -30.88
C PRO A 963 5.97 3.97 -31.23
N LEU A 964 5.66 5.17 -30.73
CA LEU A 964 6.42 6.37 -31.08
C LEU A 964 7.89 6.26 -30.67
N ALA A 965 8.17 5.62 -29.53
CA ALA A 965 9.52 5.38 -29.05
C ALA A 965 10.35 4.54 -30.04
N ASP A 966 9.74 3.51 -30.65
CA ASP A 966 10.41 2.61 -31.59
C ASP A 966 10.65 3.28 -32.94
N ILE A 967 9.67 4.06 -33.43
CA ILE A 967 9.85 4.90 -34.62
C ILE A 967 11.01 5.89 -34.39
N LEU A 968 11.04 6.57 -33.24
CA LEU A 968 12.08 7.53 -32.89
C LEU A 968 13.46 6.88 -32.76
N ALA A 969 13.53 5.66 -32.20
CA ALA A 969 14.77 4.88 -32.12
C ALA A 969 15.27 4.41 -33.50
N ALA A 970 14.36 4.19 -34.45
CA ALA A 970 14.69 3.77 -35.81
C ALA A 970 15.21 4.90 -36.72
N ILE A 971 15.12 6.18 -36.29
CA ILE A 971 15.56 7.32 -37.10
C ILE A 971 17.09 7.46 -37.05
N THR A 972 17.73 7.41 -38.20
CA THR A 972 19.17 7.67 -38.33
C THR A 972 19.41 8.78 -39.35
N VAL A 973 20.19 9.79 -38.99
CA VAL A 973 20.61 10.84 -39.91
C VAL A 973 22.05 10.58 -40.36
N ILE A 974 22.29 10.53 -41.66
CA ILE A 974 23.60 10.24 -42.26
C ILE A 974 24.04 11.39 -43.15
N GLY A 975 25.20 11.98 -42.89
CA GLY A 975 25.76 13.09 -43.66
C GLY A 975 26.87 13.83 -42.92
N ASN A 976 27.51 14.81 -43.57
CA ASN A 976 28.52 15.68 -42.94
C ASN A 976 27.84 16.78 -42.10
N ILE A 977 27.29 16.42 -40.94
CA ILE A 977 26.71 17.37 -39.97
C ILE A 977 27.34 17.12 -38.59
N SER A 978 27.63 18.18 -37.83
CA SER A 978 28.00 18.10 -36.41
C SER A 978 26.93 18.75 -35.52
N GLY A 979 25.68 18.29 -35.64
CA GLY A 979 24.54 18.81 -34.87
C GLY A 979 23.48 17.75 -34.59
N VAL A 980 22.69 17.95 -33.52
CA VAL A 980 21.61 17.06 -33.07
C VAL A 980 20.32 17.44 -33.82
N VAL A 981 19.73 16.50 -34.57
CA VAL A 981 18.37 16.66 -35.08
C VAL A 981 17.41 16.38 -33.93
N THR A 982 16.65 17.39 -33.52
CA THR A 982 15.73 17.28 -32.38
C THR A 982 14.30 17.21 -32.92
N PRO A 983 13.57 16.09 -32.78
CA PRO A 983 12.15 16.04 -33.11
C PRO A 983 11.40 17.00 -32.18
N LEU A 984 10.73 18.02 -32.72
CA LEU A 984 9.94 18.96 -31.92
C LEU A 984 8.49 18.45 -31.82
N ASN A 985 8.05 18.09 -30.61
CA ASN A 985 6.72 17.57 -30.30
C ASN A 985 6.29 16.39 -31.20
N PRO A 986 6.95 15.23 -31.11
CA PRO A 986 6.42 14.02 -31.71
C PRO A 986 5.12 13.66 -30.96
N ARG A 987 3.99 14.01 -31.55
CA ARG A 987 2.67 13.59 -31.10
C ARG A 987 1.94 13.07 -32.31
N TRP A 988 1.24 11.96 -32.15
CA TRP A 988 0.27 11.55 -33.15
C TRP A 988 -0.72 12.72 -33.34
N ILE A 989 -0.93 13.10 -34.60
CA ILE A 989 -2.12 13.89 -34.94
C ILE A 989 -3.15 12.83 -35.27
N ASP A 990 -4.07 12.60 -34.33
CA ASP A 990 -4.86 11.37 -34.13
C ASP A 990 -5.93 11.06 -35.21
N ALA A 991 -5.61 11.34 -36.47
CA ALA A 991 -6.31 10.84 -37.65
C ALA A 991 -5.40 10.61 -38.87
N THR A 992 -4.21 11.21 -38.95
CA THR A 992 -3.37 11.19 -40.17
C THR A 992 -1.99 10.56 -39.98
N ARG A 993 -1.72 10.01 -38.79
CA ARG A 993 -0.50 9.24 -38.50
C ARG A 993 0.80 9.94 -38.94
N THR A 994 0.88 11.26 -38.68
CA THR A 994 1.91 12.16 -39.24
C THR A 994 2.91 12.63 -38.17
N PHE A 995 4.22 12.62 -38.44
CA PHE A 995 5.26 13.23 -37.59
C PHE A 995 6.03 14.35 -38.29
N ARG A 996 6.57 15.31 -37.50
CA ARG A 996 7.23 16.54 -37.95
C ARG A 996 8.69 16.64 -37.48
N PHE A 997 9.57 17.07 -38.38
CA PHE A 997 10.98 17.38 -38.07
C PHE A 997 11.28 18.85 -38.33
N ASP A 998 11.90 19.54 -37.38
CA ASP A 998 12.50 20.85 -37.60
C ASP A 998 14.03 20.73 -37.62
N LEU A 999 14.66 21.48 -38.51
CA LEU A 999 16.11 21.51 -38.68
C LEU A 999 16.65 22.91 -38.41
N ASP A 1000 17.65 23.00 -37.53
CA ASP A 1000 18.29 24.26 -37.15
C ASP A 1000 18.95 24.96 -38.36
N GLY A 1001 18.49 26.17 -38.67
CA GLY A 1001 19.01 27.00 -39.76
C GLY A 1001 20.44 27.52 -39.58
N SER A 1002 21.08 27.27 -38.44
CA SER A 1002 22.48 27.65 -38.18
C SER A 1002 23.52 26.76 -38.90
N LEU A 1003 23.10 25.63 -39.49
CA LEU A 1003 23.98 24.63 -40.11
C LEU A 1003 24.65 25.12 -41.42
N PRO A 1004 25.96 24.92 -41.66
CA PRO A 1004 26.64 25.34 -42.90
C PRO A 1004 26.15 24.61 -44.17
N ASP A 1005 26.72 24.91 -45.35
CA ASP A 1005 26.41 24.20 -46.61
C ASP A 1005 26.65 22.69 -46.48
N THR A 1006 25.57 21.91 -46.38
CA THR A 1006 25.65 20.47 -46.10
C THR A 1006 24.59 19.68 -46.84
N SER A 1007 24.93 18.45 -47.25
CA SER A 1007 24.00 17.41 -47.69
C SER A 1007 23.85 16.34 -46.61
N PHE A 1008 22.62 15.91 -46.33
CA PHE A 1008 22.32 14.86 -45.36
C PHE A 1008 21.12 14.04 -45.77
N SER A 1009 21.05 12.80 -45.27
CA SER A 1009 19.94 11.88 -45.48
C SER A 1009 19.33 11.49 -44.14
N VAL A 1010 18.01 11.35 -44.10
CA VAL A 1010 17.28 10.82 -42.94
C VAL A 1010 16.79 9.43 -43.32
N LEU A 1011 17.21 8.41 -42.59
CA LEU A 1011 16.78 7.03 -42.78
C LEU A 1011 15.85 6.63 -41.63
N LEU A 1012 14.74 5.99 -41.97
CA LEU A 1012 13.90 5.24 -41.05
C LEU A 1012 14.29 3.76 -41.20
N GLY A 1013 15.01 3.24 -40.22
CA GLY A 1013 15.61 1.89 -40.20
C GLY A 1013 14.61 0.76 -39.87
N SER A 1014 15.06 -0.49 -40.04
CA SER A 1014 14.25 -1.73 -40.02
C SER A 1014 13.83 -2.26 -38.64
N ALA A 1015 13.73 -1.42 -37.60
CA ALA A 1015 13.74 -1.91 -36.21
C ALA A 1015 12.41 -1.81 -35.46
N PHE A 1016 11.27 -1.78 -36.16
CA PHE A 1016 9.96 -1.86 -35.49
C PHE A 1016 8.96 -2.68 -36.31
N THR A 1017 7.99 -3.25 -35.60
CA THR A 1017 6.81 -3.95 -36.13
C THR A 1017 5.55 -3.16 -35.80
N ASP A 1018 4.45 -3.45 -36.48
CA ASP A 1018 3.11 -3.03 -36.04
C ASP A 1018 2.63 -3.91 -34.86
N PRO A 1019 1.45 -3.63 -34.27
CA PRO A 1019 0.86 -4.47 -33.22
C PRO A 1019 0.67 -5.94 -33.61
N ALA A 1020 0.44 -6.22 -34.90
CA ALA A 1020 0.30 -7.58 -35.44
C ALA A 1020 1.65 -8.29 -35.71
N GLY A 1021 2.79 -7.66 -35.40
CA GLY A 1021 4.12 -8.20 -35.62
C GLY A 1021 4.64 -8.12 -37.06
N ASN A 1022 3.98 -7.40 -37.96
CA ASN A 1022 4.41 -7.19 -39.34
C ASN A 1022 5.65 -6.25 -39.39
N PRO A 1023 6.77 -6.64 -40.04
CA PRO A 1023 7.99 -5.87 -40.02
C PRO A 1023 7.96 -4.63 -40.94
N PHE A 1024 8.43 -3.49 -40.42
CA PHE A 1024 8.60 -2.26 -41.20
C PHE A 1024 9.64 -2.40 -42.31
N THR A 1025 9.31 -1.91 -43.51
CA THR A 1025 10.28 -1.82 -44.63
C THR A 1025 11.04 -0.48 -44.59
N PRO A 1026 12.38 -0.48 -44.48
CA PRO A 1026 13.18 0.75 -44.37
C PRO A 1026 12.93 1.78 -45.47
N TYR A 1027 12.92 3.06 -45.10
CA TYR A 1027 12.71 4.17 -46.04
C TYR A 1027 13.71 5.30 -45.79
N GLY A 1028 14.14 6.01 -46.84
CA GLY A 1028 15.17 7.05 -46.74
C GLY A 1028 14.88 8.32 -47.53
N PHE A 1029 15.23 9.46 -46.95
CA PHE A 1029 15.11 10.81 -47.52
C PHE A 1029 16.50 11.44 -47.68
N SER A 1030 16.73 12.31 -48.67
CA SER A 1030 18.00 13.02 -48.87
C SER A 1030 17.81 14.50 -49.18
N PHE A 1031 18.61 15.36 -48.56
CA PHE A 1031 18.49 16.82 -48.56
C PHE A 1031 19.86 17.50 -48.81
N ARG A 1032 19.86 18.73 -49.37
CA ARG A 1032 21.05 19.57 -49.55
C ARG A 1032 20.73 21.05 -49.32
N ARG A 1033 21.50 21.73 -48.46
CA ARG A 1033 21.45 23.19 -48.26
C ARG A 1033 22.52 23.89 -49.12
N ALA A 1034 22.16 25.03 -49.73
CA ALA A 1034 23.08 25.90 -50.48
C ALA A 1034 22.90 27.37 -50.04
N VAL A 1035 23.93 28.01 -49.51
CA VAL A 1035 23.95 29.42 -49.07
C VAL A 1035 24.39 30.32 -50.22
N VAL A 1036 23.51 31.20 -50.69
CA VAL A 1036 23.79 32.13 -51.81
C VAL A 1036 24.19 33.50 -51.26
N PHE A 1037 25.36 34.02 -51.66
CA PHE A 1037 25.79 35.40 -51.34
C PHE A 1037 25.79 36.32 -52.59
N GLY A 1038 24.98 37.40 -52.56
CA GLY A 1038 25.16 38.60 -53.40
C GLY A 1038 24.16 38.82 -54.56
N ASP A 1039 23.86 40.10 -54.83
CA ASP A 1039 22.80 40.62 -55.73
C ASP A 1039 23.00 40.42 -57.25
N ASN A 1040 23.84 39.46 -57.68
CA ASN A 1040 23.99 39.04 -59.09
C ASN A 1040 24.23 37.53 -59.23
N ALA A 1041 23.77 36.74 -58.26
CA ALA A 1041 23.99 35.30 -58.24
C ALA A 1041 23.03 34.56 -59.17
N TYR A 1042 23.59 33.64 -59.97
CA TYR A 1042 22.85 32.56 -60.61
C TYR A 1042 22.79 31.39 -59.63
N SER A 1043 21.63 30.76 -59.42
CA SER A 1043 21.54 29.48 -58.72
C SER A 1043 21.75 28.34 -59.71
N GLN A 1044 22.66 27.42 -59.38
CA GLN A 1044 22.79 26.15 -60.10
C GLN A 1044 21.73 25.21 -59.53
N VAL A 1045 20.79 24.79 -60.36
CA VAL A 1045 19.66 23.93 -59.96
C VAL A 1045 19.76 22.61 -60.73
N LEU A 1046 19.54 21.50 -60.01
CA LEU A 1046 19.54 20.16 -60.57
C LEU A 1046 18.12 19.59 -60.43
N ALA A 1047 17.40 19.47 -61.54
CA ALA A 1047 16.06 18.86 -61.57
C ALA A 1047 16.07 17.68 -62.55
N ALA A 1048 15.54 16.53 -62.12
CA ALA A 1048 15.47 15.31 -62.92
C ALA A 1048 16.81 14.86 -63.57
N GLY A 1049 17.95 15.21 -62.97
CA GLY A 1049 19.29 14.85 -63.44
C GLY A 1049 19.91 15.80 -64.48
N ILE A 1050 19.31 16.96 -64.76
CA ILE A 1050 19.84 17.98 -65.67
C ILE A 1050 20.23 19.24 -64.89
N GLU A 1051 21.44 19.76 -65.14
CA GLU A 1051 21.93 21.02 -64.54
C GLU A 1051 21.54 22.23 -65.38
N TYR A 1052 20.92 23.24 -64.74
CA TYR A 1052 20.66 24.54 -65.35
C TYR A 1052 20.96 25.69 -64.39
N PHE A 1053 21.13 26.90 -64.94
CA PHE A 1053 21.41 28.12 -64.17
C PHE A 1053 20.22 29.08 -64.23
N GLN A 1054 19.71 29.47 -63.06
CA GLN A 1054 18.58 30.39 -62.95
C GLN A 1054 19.05 31.73 -62.38
N LYS A 1055 18.63 32.84 -63.01
CA LYS A 1055 18.88 34.18 -62.47
C LYS A 1055 17.68 34.61 -61.61
N ILE A 1056 17.94 35.31 -60.52
CA ILE A 1056 16.90 35.86 -59.64
C ILE A 1056 16.02 36.81 -60.46
N GLY A 1057 14.75 36.43 -60.69
CA GLY A 1057 13.80 37.18 -61.54
C GLY A 1057 13.17 36.42 -62.72
N GLY A 1058 13.44 35.12 -62.90
CA GLY A 1058 12.54 34.22 -63.65
C GLY A 1058 13.08 33.62 -64.95
N SER A 1059 14.20 34.09 -65.51
CA SER A 1059 14.76 33.50 -66.74
C SER A 1059 15.69 32.31 -66.45
N VAL A 1060 15.46 31.21 -67.18
CA VAL A 1060 16.26 29.97 -67.11
C VAL A 1060 17.21 29.90 -68.29
N TYR A 1061 18.49 29.59 -68.04
CA TYR A 1061 19.52 29.46 -69.08
C TYR A 1061 20.05 28.04 -69.14
N PHE A 1062 20.15 27.49 -70.36
CA PHE A 1062 20.74 26.18 -70.64
C PHE A 1062 22.07 26.34 -71.38
N SER A 1063 23.04 25.46 -71.11
CA SER A 1063 24.23 25.35 -71.94
C SER A 1063 23.89 24.62 -73.26
N SER A 1064 24.50 25.04 -74.37
CA SER A 1064 24.26 24.46 -75.71
C SER A 1064 24.61 22.97 -75.82
N GLU A 1065 25.33 22.43 -74.84
CA GLU A 1065 25.77 21.04 -74.78
C GLU A 1065 24.65 20.07 -74.37
N PHE A 1066 23.52 20.58 -73.85
CA PHE A 1066 22.39 19.78 -73.33
C PHE A 1066 21.08 19.95 -74.12
N ALA A 1067 21.11 20.56 -75.31
CA ALA A 1067 19.93 20.86 -76.11
C ALA A 1067 19.04 19.64 -76.43
N SER A 1068 19.61 18.42 -76.50
CA SER A 1068 18.85 17.20 -76.75
C SER A 1068 18.06 16.69 -75.53
N GLN A 1069 18.41 17.11 -74.31
CA GLN A 1069 17.76 16.70 -73.07
C GLN A 1069 16.61 17.65 -72.67
N VAL A 1070 16.61 18.88 -73.21
CA VAL A 1070 15.54 19.87 -73.00
C VAL A 1070 14.21 19.42 -73.62
N LEU A 1071 14.26 18.73 -74.76
CA LEU A 1071 13.06 18.13 -75.39
C LEU A 1071 12.42 17.04 -74.52
N THR A 1072 13.23 16.25 -73.81
CA THR A 1072 12.74 15.21 -72.89
C THR A 1072 12.08 15.81 -71.64
N LEU A 1073 12.53 16.98 -71.20
CA LEU A 1073 11.91 17.71 -70.08
C LEU A 1073 10.54 18.30 -70.48
N ILE A 1074 10.41 18.80 -71.71
CA ILE A 1074 9.14 19.29 -72.26
C ILE A 1074 8.13 18.14 -72.43
N GLU A 1075 8.57 16.97 -72.93
CA GLU A 1075 7.70 15.78 -73.04
C GLU A 1075 7.23 15.25 -71.65
N LEU A 1076 8.04 15.42 -70.60
CA LEU A 1076 7.66 15.07 -69.23
C LEU A 1076 6.62 16.03 -68.63
N ILE A 1077 6.67 17.31 -69.02
CA ILE A 1077 5.69 18.33 -68.59
C ILE A 1077 4.36 18.19 -69.35
N GLU A 1078 4.39 17.75 -70.61
CA GLU A 1078 3.20 17.60 -71.46
C GLU A 1078 2.45 16.25 -71.32
N SER A 1079 3.01 15.24 -70.64
CA SER A 1079 2.43 13.87 -70.55
C SER A 1079 1.52 13.57 -69.33
N GLU A 1080 0.89 14.60 -68.75
CA GLU A 1080 -0.20 14.49 -67.74
C GLU A 1080 0.05 13.55 -66.54
N SER A 1081 0.98 13.90 -65.65
CA SER A 1081 1.12 13.23 -64.33
C SER A 1081 1.26 14.18 -63.12
N LEU A 1082 0.61 15.36 -63.16
CA LEU A 1082 0.48 16.25 -62.01
C LEU A 1082 -0.89 16.94 -61.99
N GLU A 1083 -1.73 16.64 -60.99
CA GLU A 1083 -2.77 17.57 -60.54
C GLU A 1083 -2.09 18.69 -59.75
N ALA A 1084 -2.04 19.90 -60.31
CA ALA A 1084 -1.77 21.13 -59.59
C ALA A 1084 -2.58 22.28 -60.20
N GLU A 1085 -3.79 22.50 -59.67
CA GLU A 1085 -4.56 23.72 -59.89
C GLU A 1085 -3.91 24.91 -59.16
N SER A 1086 -2.90 25.58 -59.75
CA SER A 1086 -2.64 27.02 -59.47
C SER A 1086 -1.61 27.74 -60.37
N ALA A 1087 -1.26 27.27 -61.57
CA ALA A 1087 -0.36 28.02 -62.45
C ALA A 1087 -0.75 27.87 -63.92
N ARG A 1088 -1.85 28.56 -64.30
CA ARG A 1088 -2.32 28.64 -65.69
C ARG A 1088 -2.20 30.03 -66.31
N ASP A 1089 -1.40 30.91 -65.73
CA ASP A 1089 -1.04 32.22 -66.30
C ASP A 1089 0.35 32.60 -65.80
N ASP A 1090 1.39 32.26 -66.56
CA ASP A 1090 2.64 33.02 -66.71
C ASP A 1090 3.45 32.33 -67.84
N GLU A 1091 3.61 33.02 -68.98
CA GLU A 1091 4.46 32.60 -70.11
C GLU A 1091 5.92 32.42 -69.63
N VAL A 1092 6.45 31.20 -69.75
CA VAL A 1092 7.89 30.96 -69.58
C VAL A 1092 8.58 31.20 -70.93
N ASP A 1093 9.20 32.36 -71.11
CA ASP A 1093 10.03 32.64 -72.29
C ASP A 1093 11.32 31.81 -72.26
N LEU A 1094 11.44 30.85 -73.17
CA LEU A 1094 12.67 30.06 -73.39
C LEU A 1094 13.60 30.81 -74.36
N VAL A 1095 14.65 31.45 -73.83
CA VAL A 1095 15.63 32.18 -74.66
C VAL A 1095 16.91 31.37 -74.82
N PHE A 1096 17.18 30.90 -76.05
CA PHE A 1096 18.47 30.30 -76.40
C PHE A 1096 19.48 31.40 -76.72
N ALA A 1097 20.50 31.56 -75.86
CA ALA A 1097 21.60 32.47 -76.12
C ALA A 1097 22.86 31.67 -76.49
N GLU A 1098 23.30 31.76 -77.75
CA GLU A 1098 24.68 31.41 -78.09
C GLU A 1098 25.62 32.51 -77.60
N GLN A 1099 26.79 32.09 -77.13
CA GLN A 1099 27.84 32.98 -76.69
C GLN A 1099 28.32 33.84 -77.88
N GLU A 1100 28.09 35.16 -77.77
CA GLU A 1100 28.54 36.30 -78.60
C GLU A 1100 27.46 37.02 -79.43
N GLY A 1101 26.95 38.13 -78.88
CA GLY A 1101 26.54 39.30 -79.65
C GLY A 1101 25.11 39.31 -80.23
N LEU A 1102 24.26 40.16 -79.64
CA LEU A 1102 23.31 41.07 -80.31
C LEU A 1102 22.54 40.55 -81.55
N GLU A 1103 21.24 40.28 -81.41
CA GLU A 1103 20.11 41.07 -81.94
C GLU A 1103 18.82 40.21 -82.07
N GLU A 1104 17.84 40.57 -81.23
CA GLU A 1104 16.39 40.27 -81.23
C GLU A 1104 15.83 38.83 -81.41
N PRO A 1105 14.74 38.47 -80.70
CA PRO A 1105 14.14 37.14 -80.78
C PRO A 1105 13.22 36.99 -82.01
N LEU A 1106 13.30 35.84 -82.70
CA LEU A 1106 12.16 35.32 -83.45
C LEU A 1106 11.23 34.67 -82.42
N GLY A 1107 10.02 35.22 -82.29
CA GLY A 1107 9.03 34.83 -81.28
C GLY A 1107 8.34 33.50 -81.51
#